data_AF-A0A5J6HMT8-F1
#
_entry.id   AF-A0A5J6HMT8-F1
#
_cell.length_a   1.000
_cell.length_b   1.000
_cell.length_c   1.000
_cell.angle_alpha   90.00
_cell.angle_beta   90.00
_cell.angle_gamma   90.00
#
_symmetry.space_group_name_H-M   'P 1'
#
loop_
_entity.id
_entity.type
_entity.pdbx_description
1 polymer ?
#
loop_
_entity_poly.entity_id
_entity_poly.type
_entity_poly.pdbx_seq_one_letter_code
_entity_poly.pdbx_strand_id
1 'polypeptide(L)'
;MHSPHDPFVRVRGAREHNLQGVDVDIPRDVLAVFTGVSGSGKSSLAFGTIYAEAQRRYFESVAPYARRLIHQVGAPKVGEITGLPPAVSLQQRRSAPTSRSSVGTVTTLSNSLRMLFSRAGTYPEGAQRLDSDAFSPNTAAGACAECHGLGRVHRTTEELLVPDPSLSIREGAIAAWPGAWQGKNLRDVLDTLGYDVDRPWRELDAADREWILFTDEQPVVTVHPVREAGRIQRPYQGTYMSARRYVMKTFSDSKSQTLRAKAERFLASAPCPACGGSRLRPEALAVTFAGRTIAELAALPLSELAKALEGAERSSESARVLTDDLLARIATVTELGLGYLSPDRATPTLSAGELQRLRLATQLRSGLFGVVYVLDEPSAALHPADTEALLTVLDRLKAAGNSVFVVEHHLDVMRHADWLVDVGPQAGEHGGRVLHSGPVAGLEGVRESATARFLFDRSPAPVRDVRAARGWLKIGPVTRHNLRGVSAELPLGAFTAVTGVSGSGKSTLVGEITEELAGVGRLVRVDQKPIGRTPRSNLATYTGLFDVVRKVFAGTDAAKARGYGVGRFSFNVAGGRCETCQGEGFVSVELLFLPSTYAPCPACAGARYNPETLDVTYHGRNIAQVLDLTVEAAAGFFADTPSVVRSLRTLLDVGLGYLRLGQPATELSGGEAQRIKLASELQRARRGHTLYLLDEPTTGLHPADVDVLTHRLHELVDAGNSVVVVEHDMAVVAGADWVIDLGPDGGEGGGRIVAAGPPREVARAEGSRTAPYLARALD
;
A
#
# COMPACT_ATOMS: atom_id res chain seq x y z
N MET A 1 -43.56 26.94 -2.76
CA MET A 1 -43.14 25.93 -3.76
C MET A 1 -42.19 24.97 -3.06
N HIS A 2 -42.59 23.71 -2.88
CA HIS A 2 -41.72 22.65 -2.36
C HIS A 2 -40.64 22.35 -3.39
N SER A 3 -39.36 22.35 -2.99
CA SER A 3 -38.27 21.86 -3.84
C SER A 3 -38.48 20.35 -4.07
N PRO A 4 -38.55 19.85 -5.32
CA PRO A 4 -38.82 18.44 -5.62
C PRO A 4 -37.69 17.48 -5.22
N HIS A 5 -36.59 17.97 -4.68
CA HIS A 5 -35.42 17.18 -4.33
C HIS A 5 -35.07 17.35 -2.86
N ASP A 6 -35.05 16.23 -2.14
CA ASP A 6 -34.62 16.15 -0.74
C ASP A 6 -33.19 16.70 -0.59
N PRO A 7 -32.95 17.83 0.10
CA PRO A 7 -31.62 18.46 0.13
C PRO A 7 -30.60 17.69 0.99
N PHE A 8 -31.01 16.61 1.65
CA PHE A 8 -30.15 15.82 2.52
C PHE A 8 -30.07 14.37 2.08
N VAL A 9 -28.90 13.77 2.30
CA VAL A 9 -28.77 12.33 2.48
C VAL A 9 -29.11 12.03 3.94
N ARG A 10 -30.23 11.34 4.17
CA ARG A 10 -30.66 10.96 5.52
C ARG A 10 -30.44 9.47 5.72
N VAL A 11 -29.59 9.12 6.67
CA VAL A 11 -29.32 7.74 7.07
C VAL A 11 -30.08 7.45 8.35
N ARG A 12 -30.79 6.32 8.41
CA ARG A 12 -31.53 5.89 9.60
C ARG A 12 -31.20 4.46 10.01
N GLY A 13 -30.90 4.27 11.28
CA GLY A 13 -30.64 2.98 11.92
C GLY A 13 -29.42 2.24 11.36
N ALA A 14 -28.33 2.95 11.05
CA ALA A 14 -27.10 2.31 10.55
C ALA A 14 -26.39 1.50 11.65
N ARG A 15 -26.08 0.23 11.34
CA ARG A 15 -25.49 -0.77 12.25
C ARG A 15 -24.33 -1.53 11.62
N GLU A 16 -23.73 -0.97 10.57
CA GLU A 16 -22.58 -1.59 9.91
C GLU A 16 -21.37 -1.60 10.86
N HIS A 17 -20.71 -2.76 10.98
CA HIS A 17 -19.64 -3.01 11.95
C HIS A 17 -19.98 -2.61 13.40
N ASN A 18 -19.39 -1.51 13.90
CA ASN A 18 -19.53 -1.02 15.26
C ASN A 18 -20.55 0.13 15.41
N LEU A 19 -21.24 0.54 14.33
CA LEU A 19 -22.25 1.60 14.40
C LEU A 19 -23.42 1.20 15.31
N GLN A 20 -23.81 2.09 16.21
CA GLN A 20 -24.79 1.84 17.26
C GLN A 20 -26.22 2.27 16.88
N GLY A 21 -26.70 1.88 15.69
CA GLY A 21 -28.02 2.28 15.21
C GLY A 21 -28.10 3.77 14.89
N VAL A 22 -27.10 4.28 14.19
CA VAL A 22 -26.87 5.70 13.93
C VAL A 22 -27.91 6.28 12.97
N ASP A 23 -28.44 7.45 13.36
CA ASP A 23 -29.20 8.34 12.50
C ASP A 23 -28.35 9.58 12.20
N VAL A 24 -28.25 9.97 10.93
CA VAL A 24 -27.50 11.17 10.53
C VAL A 24 -28.12 11.84 9.31
N ASP A 25 -28.14 13.17 9.32
CA ASP A 25 -28.54 14.00 8.19
C ASP A 25 -27.32 14.77 7.68
N ILE A 26 -27.04 14.65 6.38
CA ILE A 26 -25.90 15.29 5.72
C ILE A 26 -26.42 16.03 4.49
N PRO A 27 -26.17 17.34 4.35
CA PRO A 27 -26.63 18.07 3.18
C PRO A 27 -25.98 17.53 1.90
N ARG A 28 -26.67 17.70 0.77
CA ARG A 28 -26.10 17.53 -0.57
C ARG A 28 -25.44 18.83 -1.02
N ASP A 29 -24.61 18.71 -2.06
CA ASP A 29 -23.95 19.82 -2.73
C ASP A 29 -22.99 20.61 -1.82
N VAL A 30 -22.45 19.91 -0.81
CA VAL A 30 -21.47 20.42 0.15
C VAL A 30 -20.21 19.56 0.19
N LEU A 31 -19.14 20.14 0.74
CA LEU A 31 -18.01 19.40 1.27
C LEU A 31 -18.32 18.98 2.71
N ALA A 32 -18.67 17.70 2.89
CA ALA A 32 -18.89 17.11 4.21
C ALA A 32 -17.69 16.24 4.62
N VAL A 33 -17.12 16.53 5.79
CA VAL A 33 -15.98 15.77 6.34
C VAL A 33 -16.44 14.85 7.47
N PHE A 34 -16.08 13.58 7.39
CA PHE A 34 -16.30 12.56 8.42
C PHE A 34 -15.01 12.41 9.24
N THR A 35 -15.11 12.65 10.54
CA THR A 35 -13.97 12.66 11.46
C THR A 35 -14.23 11.79 12.71
N GLY A 36 -13.23 11.69 13.57
CA GLY A 36 -13.20 10.82 14.74
C GLY A 36 -11.92 9.97 14.80
N VAL A 37 -11.65 9.35 15.95
CA VAL A 37 -10.44 8.52 16.16
C VAL A 37 -10.39 7.26 15.27
N SER A 38 -9.20 6.67 15.11
CA SER A 38 -9.04 5.42 14.37
C SER A 38 -9.95 4.32 14.94
N GLY A 39 -10.76 3.68 14.10
CA GLY A 39 -11.73 2.67 14.55
C GLY A 39 -13.03 3.21 15.14
N SER A 40 -13.29 4.53 15.10
CA SER A 40 -14.52 5.11 15.67
C SER A 40 -15.80 4.75 14.91
N GLY A 41 -15.71 4.41 13.63
CA GLY A 41 -16.85 4.08 12.77
C GLY A 41 -17.05 5.00 11.57
N LYS A 42 -16.20 6.02 11.39
CA LYS A 42 -16.23 6.96 10.24
C LYS A 42 -16.30 6.26 8.88
N SER A 43 -15.42 5.30 8.62
CA SER A 43 -15.39 4.55 7.35
C SER A 43 -16.54 3.55 7.24
N SER A 44 -17.03 3.00 8.37
CA SER A 44 -18.24 2.16 8.40
C SER A 44 -19.47 2.95 7.97
N LEU A 45 -19.56 4.23 8.33
CA LEU A 45 -20.65 5.11 7.92
C LEU A 45 -20.49 5.58 6.47
N ALA A 46 -19.36 6.20 6.12
CA ALA A 46 -19.15 6.77 4.79
C ALA A 46 -19.06 5.70 3.69
N PHE A 47 -18.24 4.66 3.90
CA PHE A 47 -18.02 3.61 2.88
C PHE A 47 -18.88 2.37 3.09
N GLY A 48 -18.90 1.84 4.31
CA GLY A 48 -19.63 0.61 4.64
C GLY A 48 -21.14 0.75 4.53
N THR A 49 -21.67 1.97 4.71
CA THR A 49 -23.10 2.25 4.68
C THR A 49 -23.48 3.10 3.47
N ILE A 50 -23.06 4.37 3.40
CA ILE A 50 -23.51 5.33 2.38
C ILE A 50 -23.07 4.90 0.98
N TYR A 51 -21.76 4.75 0.74
CA TYR A 51 -21.24 4.35 -0.57
C TYR A 51 -21.72 2.96 -0.98
N ALA A 52 -21.64 1.97 -0.08
CA ALA A 52 -22.05 0.61 -0.38
C ALA A 52 -23.54 0.52 -0.78
N GLU A 53 -24.41 1.26 -0.10
CA GLU A 53 -25.84 1.29 -0.43
C GLU A 53 -26.11 2.02 -1.75
N ALA A 54 -25.42 3.14 -2.02
CA ALA A 54 -25.52 3.83 -3.31
C ALA A 54 -25.09 2.91 -4.47
N GLN A 55 -23.97 2.21 -4.31
CA GLN A 55 -23.43 1.28 -5.29
C GLN A 55 -24.39 0.10 -5.52
N ARG A 56 -24.94 -0.48 -4.45
CA ARG A 56 -25.92 -1.57 -4.51
C ARG A 56 -27.17 -1.15 -5.31
N ARG A 57 -27.81 -0.03 -4.93
CA ARG A 57 -29.01 0.49 -5.60
C ARG A 57 -28.77 0.76 -7.09
N TYR A 58 -27.62 1.33 -7.42
CA TYR A 58 -27.24 1.63 -8.80
C TYR A 58 -27.09 0.35 -9.64
N PHE A 59 -26.31 -0.63 -9.18
CA PHE A 59 -26.10 -1.85 -9.94
C PHE A 59 -27.33 -2.76 -10.02
N GLU A 60 -28.14 -2.84 -8.97
CA GLU A 60 -29.41 -3.56 -9.01
C GLU A 60 -30.37 -2.99 -10.08
N SER A 61 -30.22 -1.70 -10.41
CA SER A 61 -31.00 -0.99 -11.42
C SER A 61 -30.41 -1.13 -12.82
N VAL A 62 -29.08 -1.01 -12.98
CA VAL A 62 -28.41 -0.96 -14.30
C VAL A 62 -28.13 -2.35 -14.89
N ALA A 63 -27.83 -3.35 -14.06
CA ALA A 63 -27.42 -4.67 -14.53
C ALA A 63 -28.17 -5.78 -13.79
N PRO A 64 -29.32 -6.26 -14.31
CA PRO A 64 -30.11 -7.31 -13.66
C PRO A 64 -29.33 -8.61 -13.36
N TYR A 65 -28.34 -8.96 -14.18
CA TYR A 65 -27.47 -10.13 -13.95
C TYR A 65 -26.50 -9.93 -12.77
N ALA A 66 -26.13 -8.68 -12.45
CA ALA A 66 -25.24 -8.35 -11.34
C ALA A 66 -25.91 -8.58 -9.98
N ARG A 67 -27.24 -8.62 -9.91
CA ARG A 67 -28.02 -8.86 -8.68
C ARG A 67 -27.55 -10.11 -7.95
N ARG A 68 -27.39 -11.24 -8.66
CA ARG A 68 -26.94 -12.51 -8.05
C ARG A 68 -25.55 -12.43 -7.45
N LEU A 69 -24.64 -11.69 -8.09
CA LEU A 69 -23.27 -11.50 -7.62
C LEU A 69 -23.20 -10.55 -6.42
N ILE A 70 -24.00 -9.49 -6.43
CA ILE A 70 -24.07 -8.50 -5.34
C ILE A 70 -24.68 -9.11 -4.07
N HIS A 71 -25.69 -9.98 -4.20
CA HIS A 71 -26.26 -10.70 -3.05
C HIS A 71 -25.24 -11.58 -2.31
N GLN A 72 -24.18 -12.06 -2.98
CA GLN A 72 -23.11 -12.83 -2.33
C GLN A 72 -22.20 -11.97 -1.45
N VAL A 73 -22.07 -10.67 -1.76
CA VAL A 73 -21.29 -9.72 -0.97
C VAL A 73 -22.05 -9.29 0.30
N GLY A 74 -23.38 -9.28 0.25
CA GLY A 74 -24.26 -8.88 1.35
C GLY A 74 -24.72 -7.42 1.23
N ALA A 75 -25.83 -7.09 1.89
CA ALA A 75 -26.35 -5.73 1.97
C ALA A 75 -25.82 -5.02 3.24
N PRO A 76 -25.55 -3.70 3.17
CA PRO A 76 -25.22 -2.91 4.35
C PRO A 76 -26.31 -3.02 5.42
N LYS A 77 -25.91 -3.07 6.70
CA LYS A 77 -26.83 -3.10 7.83
C LYS A 77 -27.34 -1.69 8.13
N VAL A 78 -28.40 -1.28 7.45
CA VAL A 78 -29.05 0.03 7.64
C VAL A 78 -30.57 -0.10 7.51
N GLY A 79 -31.31 0.69 8.29
CA GLY A 79 -32.77 0.69 8.21
C GLY A 79 -33.28 1.38 6.94
N GLU A 80 -32.90 2.64 6.76
CA GLU A 80 -33.32 3.43 5.59
C GLU A 80 -32.23 4.44 5.20
N ILE A 81 -32.09 4.70 3.90
CA ILE A 81 -31.37 5.88 3.41
C ILE A 81 -32.23 6.59 2.36
N THR A 82 -32.55 7.86 2.58
CA THR A 82 -33.28 8.73 1.64
C THR A 82 -32.38 9.84 1.09
N GLY A 83 -32.75 10.37 -0.09
CA GLY A 83 -32.01 11.44 -0.74
C GLY A 83 -30.62 11.08 -1.28
N LEU A 84 -30.23 9.79 -1.29
CA LEU A 84 -28.91 9.30 -1.70
C LEU A 84 -28.75 9.24 -3.24
N PRO A 85 -27.89 10.08 -3.86
CA PRO A 85 -27.53 9.99 -5.26
C PRO A 85 -26.60 8.80 -5.56
N PRO A 86 -26.34 8.49 -6.85
CA PRO A 86 -25.26 7.59 -7.23
C PRO A 86 -23.92 8.06 -6.66
N ALA A 87 -23.06 7.13 -6.27
CA ALA A 87 -21.81 7.44 -5.60
C ALA A 87 -20.58 6.91 -6.36
N VAL A 88 -19.49 7.67 -6.31
CA VAL A 88 -18.18 7.32 -6.84
C VAL A 88 -17.18 7.32 -5.69
N SER A 89 -16.55 6.16 -5.42
CA SER A 89 -15.52 6.10 -4.38
C SER A 89 -14.13 6.35 -4.94
N LEU A 90 -13.35 7.16 -4.23
CA LEU A 90 -11.90 7.25 -4.38
C LEU A 90 -11.25 6.69 -3.11
N GLN A 91 -11.30 5.37 -2.94
CA GLN A 91 -10.65 4.68 -1.82
C GLN A 91 -9.14 4.52 -2.06
N GLN A 92 -8.39 4.52 -0.96
CA GLN A 92 -6.98 4.11 -0.95
C GLN A 92 -6.79 2.60 -1.21
N ARG A 93 -7.88 1.81 -1.24
CA ARG A 93 -7.79 0.36 -1.43
C ARG A 93 -6.94 0.02 -2.65
N ARG A 94 -5.86 -0.70 -2.37
CA ARG A 94 -4.83 -1.11 -3.31
C ARG A 94 -5.38 -2.20 -4.22
N SER A 95 -6.07 -1.84 -5.30
CA SER A 95 -6.02 -2.69 -6.49
C SER A 95 -4.54 -2.90 -6.80
N ALA A 96 -4.06 -4.15 -6.85
CA ALA A 96 -2.64 -4.42 -7.04
C ALA A 96 -2.18 -3.69 -8.32
N PRO A 97 -1.33 -2.66 -8.21
CA PRO A 97 -0.91 -1.90 -9.37
C PRO A 97 -0.18 -2.86 -10.29
N THR A 98 -0.53 -2.84 -11.57
CA THR A 98 0.10 -3.68 -12.58
C THR A 98 1.19 -2.88 -13.27
N SER A 99 2.28 -3.55 -13.65
CA SER A 99 3.37 -2.94 -14.42
C SER A 99 2.93 -2.38 -15.78
N ARG A 100 1.71 -2.70 -16.23
CA ARG A 100 1.12 -2.21 -17.49
C ARG A 100 0.39 -0.87 -17.37
N SER A 101 0.05 -0.45 -16.15
CA SER A 101 -0.60 0.84 -15.89
C SER A 101 0.45 1.90 -15.52
N SER A 102 0.33 3.09 -16.11
CA SER A 102 1.19 4.26 -15.87
C SER A 102 0.38 5.50 -15.46
N VAL A 103 1.08 6.58 -15.09
CA VAL A 103 0.49 7.90 -14.82
C VAL A 103 -0.40 8.33 -16.00
N GLY A 104 0.09 8.21 -17.23
CA GLY A 104 -0.62 8.58 -18.43
C GLY A 104 -1.88 7.75 -18.69
N THR A 105 -1.92 6.48 -18.27
CA THR A 105 -3.15 5.67 -18.36
C THR A 105 -4.16 6.04 -17.28
N VAL A 106 -3.72 6.29 -16.04
CA VAL A 106 -4.61 6.68 -14.93
C VAL A 106 -5.26 8.05 -15.16
N THR A 107 -4.51 8.96 -15.77
CA THR A 107 -4.95 10.34 -16.09
C THR A 107 -5.61 10.48 -17.45
N THR A 108 -5.70 9.40 -18.22
CA THR A 108 -6.15 9.38 -19.63
C THR A 108 -5.29 10.22 -20.61
N LEU A 109 -4.20 10.85 -20.15
CA LEU A 109 -3.27 11.63 -20.98
C LEU A 109 -2.68 10.80 -22.11
N SER A 110 -2.39 9.51 -21.88
CA SER A 110 -1.89 8.62 -22.93
C SER A 110 -2.89 8.43 -24.06
N ASN A 111 -4.21 8.55 -23.84
CA ASN A 111 -5.17 8.48 -24.95
C ASN A 111 -5.08 9.72 -25.84
N SER A 112 -5.15 10.91 -25.24
CA SER A 112 -5.08 12.17 -25.98
C SER A 112 -3.73 12.30 -26.72
N LEU A 113 -2.63 11.87 -26.10
CA LEU A 113 -1.31 11.88 -26.75
C LEU A 113 -1.26 10.92 -27.95
N ARG A 114 -1.80 9.70 -27.83
CA ARG A 114 -1.87 8.75 -28.96
C ARG A 114 -2.74 9.27 -30.11
N MET A 115 -3.85 9.93 -29.79
CA MET A 115 -4.71 10.58 -30.79
C MET A 115 -3.99 11.73 -31.48
N LEU A 116 -3.21 12.53 -30.74
CA LEU A 116 -2.41 13.62 -31.29
C LEU A 116 -1.40 13.10 -32.32
N PHE A 117 -0.65 12.04 -32.01
CA PHE A 117 0.31 11.46 -32.95
C PHE A 117 -0.38 10.88 -34.20
N SER A 118 -1.49 10.15 -34.03
CA SER A 118 -2.24 9.58 -35.16
C SER A 118 -2.82 10.66 -36.10
N ARG A 119 -3.30 11.78 -35.54
CA ARG A 119 -4.06 12.80 -36.28
C ARG A 119 -3.25 14.01 -36.71
N ALA A 120 -2.20 14.36 -35.98
CA ALA A 120 -1.41 15.57 -36.19
C ALA A 120 0.11 15.34 -36.16
N GLY A 121 0.58 14.10 -35.98
CA GLY A 121 2.00 13.79 -36.07
C GLY A 121 2.55 13.96 -37.48
N THR A 122 3.83 14.30 -37.58
CA THR A 122 4.61 14.32 -38.81
C THR A 122 5.08 12.90 -39.12
N TYR A 123 4.61 12.36 -40.25
CA TYR A 123 4.97 11.03 -40.73
C TYR A 123 6.15 11.10 -41.70
N PRO A 124 7.02 10.08 -41.76
CA PRO A 124 7.99 9.92 -42.83
C PRO A 124 7.31 9.87 -44.21
N GLU A 125 8.01 10.32 -45.24
CA GLU A 125 7.50 10.28 -46.62
C GLU A 125 7.17 8.85 -47.04
N GLY A 126 5.97 8.66 -47.62
CA GLY A 126 5.49 7.34 -48.05
C GLY A 126 5.01 6.41 -46.92
N ALA A 127 5.09 6.81 -45.65
CA ALA A 127 4.61 5.99 -44.54
C ALA A 127 3.07 5.89 -44.52
N GLN A 128 2.56 4.69 -44.21
CA GLN A 128 1.13 4.51 -43.98
C GLN A 128 0.70 5.22 -42.70
N ARG A 129 -0.48 5.84 -42.73
CA ARG A 129 -1.06 6.46 -41.55
C ARG A 129 -1.41 5.41 -40.49
N LEU A 130 -1.03 5.71 -39.25
CA LEU A 130 -1.23 4.81 -38.10
C LEU A 130 -2.41 5.28 -37.24
N ASP A 131 -3.26 4.33 -36.82
CA ASP A 131 -4.30 4.59 -35.82
C ASP A 131 -3.71 4.79 -34.41
N SER A 132 -4.50 5.37 -33.50
CA SER A 132 -4.06 5.66 -32.12
C SER A 132 -3.59 4.41 -31.35
N ASP A 133 -4.06 3.22 -31.72
CA ASP A 133 -3.65 1.97 -31.09
C ASP A 133 -2.24 1.54 -31.46
N ALA A 134 -1.70 1.96 -32.61
CA ALA A 134 -0.30 1.74 -32.95
C ALA A 134 0.68 2.51 -32.04
N PHE A 135 0.19 3.54 -31.34
CA PHE A 135 0.97 4.35 -30.41
C PHE A 135 0.82 3.88 -28.95
N SER A 136 0.24 2.69 -28.71
CA SER A 136 0.04 2.14 -27.37
C SER A 136 1.00 0.98 -27.09
N PRO A 137 1.73 0.98 -25.96
CA PRO A 137 2.53 -0.18 -25.55
C PRO A 137 1.66 -1.33 -25.02
N ASN A 138 0.34 -1.15 -24.90
CA ASN A 138 -0.58 -2.14 -24.35
C ASN A 138 -1.44 -2.83 -25.43
N THR A 139 -1.24 -2.52 -26.71
CA THR A 139 -1.92 -3.14 -27.84
C THR A 139 -0.94 -3.97 -28.66
N ALA A 140 -1.42 -5.03 -29.32
CA ALA A 140 -0.57 -5.83 -30.21
C ALA A 140 -0.02 -5.01 -31.41
N ALA A 141 -0.79 -4.00 -31.84
CA ALA A 141 -0.43 -3.12 -32.94
C ALA A 141 0.74 -2.19 -32.61
N GLY A 142 0.80 -1.65 -31.39
CA GLY A 142 1.82 -0.67 -31.00
C GLY A 142 2.97 -1.21 -30.16
N ALA A 143 2.75 -2.30 -29.43
CA ALA A 143 3.77 -2.87 -28.54
C ALA A 143 4.98 -3.41 -29.32
N CYS A 144 6.18 -3.10 -28.82
CA CYS A 144 7.42 -3.73 -29.26
C CYS A 144 7.28 -5.26 -29.21
N ALA A 145 7.65 -5.94 -30.31
CA ALA A 145 7.46 -7.38 -30.44
C ALA A 145 8.37 -8.21 -29.50
N GLU A 146 9.55 -7.70 -29.14
CA GLU A 146 10.50 -8.42 -28.28
C GLU A 146 10.10 -8.35 -26.80
N CYS A 147 9.83 -7.16 -26.27
CA CYS A 147 9.47 -6.98 -24.86
C CYS A 147 7.96 -6.94 -24.60
N HIS A 148 7.13 -7.14 -25.61
CA HIS A 148 5.67 -7.08 -25.54
C HIS A 148 5.15 -5.81 -24.83
N GLY A 149 5.79 -4.68 -25.11
CA GLY A 149 5.42 -3.37 -24.55
C GLY A 149 5.86 -3.11 -23.10
N LEU A 150 6.70 -3.98 -22.53
CA LEU A 150 7.27 -3.78 -21.18
C LEU A 150 8.43 -2.78 -21.18
N GLY A 151 9.16 -2.66 -22.29
CA GLY A 151 10.34 -1.78 -22.42
C GLY A 151 11.60 -2.33 -21.75
N ARG A 152 11.49 -3.41 -21.00
CA ARG A 152 12.62 -4.10 -20.40
C ARG A 152 12.59 -5.56 -20.77
N VAL A 153 13.78 -6.14 -20.86
CA VAL A 153 13.96 -7.58 -20.95
C VAL A 153 14.62 -8.06 -19.65
N HIS A 154 14.06 -9.12 -19.09
CA HIS A 154 14.64 -9.79 -17.94
C HIS A 154 15.54 -10.90 -18.46
N ARG A 155 16.82 -10.83 -18.11
CA ARG A 155 17.83 -11.84 -18.45
C ARG A 155 18.45 -12.35 -17.17
N THR A 156 19.01 -13.55 -17.24
CA THR A 156 19.75 -14.16 -16.14
C THR A 156 21.16 -14.46 -16.63
N THR A 157 22.14 -14.44 -15.74
CA THR A 157 23.54 -14.76 -16.03
C THR A 157 24.02 -15.88 -15.11
N GLU A 158 25.17 -16.47 -15.39
CA GLU A 158 25.75 -17.51 -14.53
C GLU A 158 26.04 -16.96 -13.14
N GLU A 159 26.58 -15.76 -13.02
CA GLU A 159 26.92 -15.13 -11.73
C GLU A 159 25.68 -14.86 -10.88
N LEU A 160 24.56 -14.52 -11.51
CA LEU A 160 23.29 -14.37 -10.81
C LEU A 160 22.78 -15.73 -10.32
N LEU A 161 22.76 -16.75 -11.19
CA LEU A 161 22.22 -18.07 -10.86
C LEU A 161 23.09 -18.85 -9.85
N VAL A 162 24.39 -18.60 -9.88
CA VAL A 162 25.45 -19.25 -9.09
C VAL A 162 26.33 -18.19 -8.43
N PRO A 163 25.90 -17.59 -7.30
CA PRO A 163 26.65 -16.53 -6.63
C PRO A 163 27.98 -17.01 -6.01
N ASP A 164 28.04 -18.29 -5.62
CA ASP A 164 29.24 -18.92 -5.06
C ASP A 164 29.64 -20.14 -5.90
N PRO A 165 30.56 -19.96 -6.88
CA PRO A 165 30.98 -21.05 -7.76
C PRO A 165 32.00 -22.00 -7.09
N SER A 166 32.33 -21.80 -5.80
CA SER A 166 33.18 -22.72 -5.04
C SER A 166 32.43 -23.94 -4.50
N LEU A 167 31.11 -23.86 -4.41
CA LEU A 167 30.24 -24.95 -3.97
C LEU A 167 29.97 -25.94 -5.10
N SER A 168 29.68 -27.19 -4.75
CA SER A 168 29.11 -28.18 -5.68
C SER A 168 27.60 -27.99 -5.89
N ILE A 169 27.04 -28.65 -6.90
CA ILE A 169 25.58 -28.66 -7.12
C ILE A 169 24.87 -29.27 -5.90
N ARG A 170 25.46 -30.28 -5.25
CA ARG A 170 24.90 -30.92 -4.05
C ARG A 170 24.84 -30.00 -2.85
N GLU A 171 25.86 -29.16 -2.67
CA GLU A 171 25.96 -28.14 -1.62
C GLU A 171 25.10 -26.90 -1.90
N GLY A 172 24.55 -26.78 -3.12
CA GLY A 172 23.62 -25.73 -3.47
C GLY A 172 24.22 -24.56 -4.25
N ALA A 173 25.26 -24.80 -5.06
CA ALA A 173 25.84 -23.79 -5.95
C ALA A 173 24.79 -23.03 -6.77
N ILE A 174 23.81 -23.75 -7.33
CA ILE A 174 22.69 -23.16 -8.10
C ILE A 174 21.65 -22.60 -7.12
N ALA A 175 21.92 -21.40 -6.59
CA ALA A 175 21.06 -20.71 -5.62
C ALA A 175 19.66 -20.40 -6.17
N ALA A 176 19.52 -20.31 -7.49
CA ALA A 176 18.28 -20.01 -8.20
C ALA A 176 17.24 -21.13 -8.18
N TRP A 177 17.63 -22.37 -7.89
CA TRP A 177 16.74 -23.53 -7.90
C TRP A 177 15.72 -23.53 -6.76
N PRO A 178 14.59 -24.25 -6.93
CA PRO A 178 13.59 -24.40 -5.88
C PRO A 178 14.17 -25.09 -4.64
N GLY A 179 13.65 -24.74 -3.47
CA GLY A 179 14.02 -25.43 -2.23
C GLY A 179 13.34 -26.80 -2.07
N ALA A 180 13.65 -27.46 -0.96
CA ALA A 180 13.01 -28.71 -0.53
C ALA A 180 13.07 -29.82 -1.59
N TRP A 181 11.95 -30.52 -1.82
CA TRP A 181 11.93 -31.70 -2.67
C TRP A 181 12.20 -31.40 -4.15
N GLN A 182 11.74 -30.25 -4.67
CA GLN A 182 11.90 -29.91 -6.09
C GLN A 182 13.37 -29.67 -6.46
N GLY A 183 14.13 -28.94 -5.64
CA GLY A 183 15.57 -28.76 -5.88
C GLY A 183 16.33 -30.07 -5.78
N LYS A 184 15.98 -30.91 -4.79
CA LYS A 184 16.51 -32.28 -4.71
C LYS A 184 16.22 -33.08 -5.98
N ASN A 185 15.00 -33.00 -6.51
CA ASN A 185 14.64 -33.72 -7.73
C ASN A 185 15.49 -33.28 -8.93
N LEU A 186 15.67 -31.99 -9.16
CA LEU A 186 16.50 -31.49 -10.28
C LEU A 186 17.96 -31.97 -10.18
N ARG A 187 18.51 -31.99 -8.96
CA ARG A 187 19.83 -32.56 -8.70
C ARG A 187 19.88 -34.07 -8.96
N ASP A 188 18.91 -34.83 -8.46
CA ASP A 188 18.86 -36.29 -8.67
C ASP A 188 18.70 -36.63 -10.18
N VAL A 189 18.02 -35.77 -10.95
CA VAL A 189 17.92 -35.88 -12.42
C VAL A 189 19.27 -35.63 -13.10
N LEU A 190 20.03 -34.60 -12.70
CA LEU A 190 21.38 -34.37 -13.25
C LEU A 190 22.34 -35.53 -12.96
N ASP A 191 22.32 -36.06 -11.75
CA ASP A 191 23.11 -37.23 -11.34
C ASP A 191 22.77 -38.45 -12.22
N THR A 192 21.47 -38.67 -12.49
CA THR A 192 20.99 -39.73 -13.40
C THR A 192 21.43 -39.50 -14.85
N LEU A 193 21.55 -38.24 -15.29
CA LEU A 193 22.04 -37.87 -16.62
C LEU A 193 23.57 -37.97 -16.74
N GLY A 194 24.28 -38.26 -15.66
CA GLY A 194 25.73 -38.47 -15.65
C GLY A 194 26.56 -37.21 -15.34
N TYR A 195 25.94 -36.12 -14.89
CA TYR A 195 26.66 -34.93 -14.45
C TYR A 195 27.25 -35.12 -13.04
N ASP A 196 28.49 -34.69 -12.84
CA ASP A 196 29.17 -34.74 -11.53
C ASP A 196 28.63 -33.65 -10.60
N VAL A 197 27.63 -33.99 -9.77
CA VAL A 197 26.96 -33.04 -8.86
C VAL A 197 27.76 -32.73 -7.58
N ASP A 198 28.86 -33.43 -7.34
CA ASP A 198 29.69 -33.32 -6.14
C ASP A 198 30.96 -32.50 -6.39
N ARG A 199 31.32 -32.24 -7.65
CA ARG A 199 32.41 -31.34 -8.03
C ARG A 199 32.05 -29.86 -7.79
N PRO A 200 33.00 -29.01 -7.32
CA PRO A 200 32.81 -27.57 -7.28
C PRO A 200 32.38 -27.01 -8.64
N TRP A 201 31.42 -26.09 -8.66
CA TRP A 201 30.80 -25.57 -9.88
C TRP A 201 31.84 -25.03 -10.88
N ARG A 202 32.81 -24.24 -10.40
CA ARG A 202 33.87 -23.66 -11.23
C ARG A 202 34.76 -24.70 -11.95
N GLU A 203 34.75 -25.96 -11.50
CA GLU A 203 35.56 -27.06 -12.04
C GLU A 203 34.77 -27.93 -13.04
N LEU A 204 33.48 -27.63 -13.27
CA LEU A 204 32.69 -28.22 -14.34
C LEU A 204 33.04 -27.61 -15.70
N ASP A 205 32.94 -28.44 -16.73
CA ASP A 205 33.14 -28.01 -18.12
C ASP A 205 32.15 -26.89 -18.49
N ALA A 206 32.60 -25.93 -19.29
CA ALA A 206 31.77 -24.77 -19.65
C ALA A 206 30.49 -25.17 -20.41
N ALA A 207 30.55 -26.22 -21.24
CA ALA A 207 29.39 -26.75 -21.95
C ALA A 207 28.34 -27.36 -21.01
N ASP A 208 28.79 -28.06 -19.96
CA ASP A 208 27.90 -28.64 -18.95
C ASP A 208 27.23 -27.54 -18.13
N ARG A 209 28.00 -26.54 -17.70
CA ARG A 209 27.47 -25.36 -17.00
C ARG A 209 26.42 -24.62 -17.84
N GLU A 210 26.71 -24.38 -19.11
CA GLU A 210 25.79 -23.74 -20.05
C GLU A 210 24.49 -24.54 -20.21
N TRP A 211 24.60 -25.86 -20.43
CA TRP A 211 23.42 -26.71 -20.59
C TRP A 211 22.59 -26.75 -19.31
N ILE A 212 23.22 -26.94 -18.14
CA ILE A 212 22.54 -26.99 -16.85
C ILE A 212 21.77 -25.68 -16.59
N LEU A 213 22.37 -24.52 -16.86
CA LEU A 213 21.77 -23.23 -16.54
C LEU A 213 20.77 -22.74 -17.58
N PHE A 214 21.00 -22.94 -18.87
CA PHE A 214 20.33 -22.17 -19.93
C PHE A 214 19.56 -22.99 -20.97
N THR A 215 19.69 -24.33 -20.99
CA THR A 215 19.00 -25.17 -21.99
C THR A 215 17.48 -25.02 -21.95
N ASP A 216 16.84 -25.14 -23.11
CA ASP A 216 15.38 -25.24 -23.25
C ASP A 216 14.89 -26.70 -23.26
N GLU A 217 15.81 -27.66 -23.27
CA GLU A 217 15.52 -29.09 -23.18
C GLU A 217 14.93 -29.46 -21.81
N GLN A 218 14.03 -30.45 -21.80
CA GLN A 218 13.36 -30.98 -20.60
C GLN A 218 13.36 -32.51 -20.63
N PRO A 219 14.53 -33.17 -20.56
CA PRO A 219 14.59 -34.61 -20.53
C PRO A 219 13.80 -35.17 -19.34
N VAL A 220 13.13 -36.30 -19.57
CA VAL A 220 12.44 -37.07 -18.53
C VAL A 220 13.25 -38.32 -18.27
N VAL A 221 13.69 -38.50 -17.03
CA VAL A 221 14.52 -39.64 -16.62
C VAL A 221 13.88 -40.38 -15.46
N THR A 222 14.16 -41.68 -15.38
CA THR A 222 13.74 -42.50 -14.23
C THR A 222 14.74 -42.30 -13.10
N VAL A 223 14.35 -41.58 -12.06
CA VAL A 223 15.20 -41.31 -10.90
C VAL A 223 15.02 -42.42 -9.88
N HIS A 224 16.14 -43.01 -9.43
CA HIS A 224 16.20 -44.01 -8.37
C HIS A 224 16.74 -43.37 -7.07
N PRO A 225 15.87 -42.87 -6.18
CA PRO A 225 16.34 -42.09 -5.03
C PRO A 225 17.03 -42.96 -3.98
N VAL A 226 18.32 -42.71 -3.74
CA VAL A 226 19.04 -43.30 -2.59
C VAL A 226 18.54 -42.62 -1.30
N ARG A 227 17.96 -43.40 -0.39
CA ARG A 227 17.42 -42.94 0.91
C ARG A 227 17.94 -43.85 2.03
N GLU A 228 18.00 -43.31 3.25
CA GLU A 228 18.35 -44.06 4.47
C GLU A 228 17.54 -45.35 4.62
N ALA A 229 18.14 -46.34 5.30
CA ALA A 229 17.54 -47.65 5.54
C ALA A 229 16.16 -47.49 6.21
N GLY A 230 15.12 -48.03 5.57
CA GLY A 230 13.72 -48.01 6.07
C GLY A 230 12.77 -47.05 5.35
N ARG A 231 13.22 -46.22 4.40
CA ARG A 231 12.30 -45.41 3.55
C ARG A 231 11.99 -46.11 2.22
N ILE A 232 10.73 -46.01 1.79
CA ILE A 232 10.25 -46.55 0.50
C ILE A 232 11.07 -45.92 -0.66
N GLN A 233 11.83 -46.76 -1.37
CA GLN A 233 12.63 -46.43 -2.55
C GLN A 233 11.82 -46.72 -3.83
N ARG A 234 10.79 -45.92 -4.10
CA ARG A 234 10.07 -46.03 -5.37
C ARG A 234 10.72 -45.14 -6.42
N PRO A 235 11.10 -45.68 -7.59
CA PRO A 235 11.54 -44.85 -8.71
C PRO A 235 10.39 -43.96 -9.16
N TYR A 236 10.73 -42.81 -9.71
CA TYR A 236 9.76 -41.85 -10.23
C TYR A 236 10.32 -41.18 -11.48
N GLN A 237 9.41 -40.71 -12.35
CA GLN A 237 9.80 -39.95 -13.54
C GLN A 237 10.08 -38.50 -13.14
N GLY A 238 11.34 -38.09 -13.24
CA GLY A 238 11.80 -36.73 -13.00
C GLY A 238 11.96 -35.99 -14.32
N THR A 239 11.36 -34.81 -14.44
CA THR A 239 11.55 -33.92 -15.59
C THR A 239 12.59 -32.86 -15.24
N TYR A 240 13.65 -32.75 -16.04
CA TYR A 240 14.64 -31.70 -15.85
C TYR A 240 14.09 -30.33 -16.22
N MET A 241 14.57 -29.30 -15.54
CA MET A 241 14.32 -27.90 -15.85
C MET A 241 15.57 -27.08 -15.53
N SER A 242 16.10 -26.40 -16.54
CA SER A 242 17.25 -25.50 -16.36
C SER A 242 16.97 -24.38 -15.37
N ALA A 243 18.03 -23.86 -14.76
CA ALA A 243 17.91 -22.79 -13.77
C ALA A 243 17.23 -21.54 -14.37
N ARG A 244 17.61 -21.13 -15.59
CA ARG A 244 16.96 -20.03 -16.33
C ARG A 244 15.47 -20.28 -16.51
N ARG A 245 15.09 -21.47 -16.97
CA ARG A 245 13.69 -21.80 -17.26
C ARG A 245 12.84 -21.77 -16.00
N TYR A 246 13.36 -22.31 -14.90
CA TYR A 246 12.69 -22.26 -13.59
C TYR A 246 12.49 -20.81 -13.12
N VAL A 247 13.54 -19.98 -13.16
CA VAL A 247 13.47 -18.56 -12.74
C VAL A 247 12.47 -17.79 -13.60
N MET A 248 12.57 -17.88 -14.93
CA MET A 248 11.71 -17.14 -15.86
C MET A 248 10.23 -17.55 -15.74
N LYS A 249 9.97 -18.86 -15.60
CA LYS A 249 8.62 -19.38 -15.37
C LYS A 249 8.06 -18.94 -14.02
N THR A 250 8.87 -19.00 -12.97
CA THR A 250 8.47 -18.57 -11.62
C THR A 250 8.16 -17.06 -11.58
N PHE A 251 8.99 -16.25 -12.25
CA PHE A 251 8.78 -14.81 -12.34
C PHE A 251 7.49 -14.47 -13.12
N SER A 252 7.27 -15.10 -14.28
CA SER A 252 6.12 -14.82 -15.14
C SER A 252 4.80 -15.37 -14.59
N ASP A 253 4.77 -16.64 -14.17
CA ASP A 253 3.51 -17.37 -13.98
C ASP A 253 3.07 -17.45 -12.51
N SER A 254 3.99 -17.27 -11.56
CA SER A 254 3.68 -17.50 -10.14
C SER A 254 2.70 -16.48 -9.59
N LYS A 255 1.59 -16.95 -9.00
CA LYS A 255 0.66 -16.09 -8.26
C LYS A 255 1.24 -15.60 -6.92
N SER A 256 2.35 -16.19 -6.45
CA SER A 256 3.01 -15.81 -5.18
C SER A 256 4.03 -14.70 -5.41
N GLN A 257 3.80 -13.53 -4.79
CA GLN A 257 4.75 -12.42 -4.86
C GLN A 257 6.09 -12.73 -4.19
N THR A 258 6.11 -13.50 -3.10
CA THR A 258 7.35 -13.90 -2.44
C THR A 258 8.21 -14.77 -3.36
N LEU A 259 7.58 -15.68 -4.10
CA LEU A 259 8.29 -16.51 -5.08
C LEU A 259 8.76 -15.67 -6.28
N ARG A 260 7.92 -14.75 -6.78
CA ARG A 260 8.33 -13.81 -7.83
C ARG A 260 9.51 -12.94 -7.41
N ALA A 261 9.46 -12.33 -6.23
CA ALA A 261 10.54 -11.50 -5.69
C ALA A 261 11.81 -12.31 -5.43
N LYS A 262 11.69 -13.60 -5.06
CA LYS A 262 12.85 -14.49 -4.95
C LYS A 262 13.46 -14.77 -6.33
N ALA A 263 12.64 -15.07 -7.33
CA ALA A 263 13.09 -15.28 -8.71
C ALA A 263 13.72 -14.00 -9.31
N GLU A 264 13.15 -12.84 -9.02
CA GLU A 264 13.61 -11.53 -9.50
C GLU A 264 15.05 -11.20 -9.07
N ARG A 265 15.52 -11.71 -7.92
CA ARG A 265 16.92 -11.54 -7.48
C ARG A 265 17.94 -12.17 -8.43
N PHE A 266 17.51 -13.15 -9.21
CA PHE A 266 18.32 -13.83 -10.20
C PHE A 266 18.14 -13.25 -11.61
N LEU A 267 17.45 -12.11 -11.73
CA LEU A 267 17.20 -11.44 -13.00
C LEU A 267 17.89 -10.08 -13.03
N ALA A 268 18.69 -9.85 -14.07
CA ALA A 268 19.09 -8.52 -14.48
C ALA A 268 18.02 -7.96 -15.42
N SER A 269 17.52 -6.77 -15.09
CA SER A 269 16.56 -6.05 -15.94
C SER A 269 17.30 -4.98 -16.75
N ALA A 270 17.36 -5.13 -18.06
CA ALA A 270 17.96 -4.14 -18.96
C ALA A 270 16.88 -3.48 -19.84
N PRO A 271 17.10 -2.25 -20.35
CA PRO A 271 16.30 -1.73 -21.45
C PRO A 271 16.25 -2.75 -22.60
N CYS A 272 15.08 -2.92 -23.21
CA CYS A 272 14.92 -3.81 -24.35
C CYS A 272 15.81 -3.35 -25.50
N PRO A 273 16.65 -4.23 -26.08
CA PRO A 273 17.57 -3.82 -27.13
C PRO A 273 16.85 -3.45 -28.43
N ALA A 274 15.72 -4.08 -28.77
CA ALA A 274 14.98 -3.73 -29.98
C ALA A 274 14.33 -2.34 -29.95
N CYS A 275 13.90 -1.85 -28.78
CA CYS A 275 13.21 -0.57 -28.68
C CYS A 275 13.94 0.48 -27.83
N GLY A 276 15.12 0.16 -27.31
CA GLY A 276 15.88 1.03 -26.40
C GLY A 276 15.14 1.39 -25.11
N GLY A 277 14.07 0.65 -24.76
CA GLY A 277 13.20 0.97 -23.63
C GLY A 277 11.95 1.78 -23.95
N SER A 278 11.76 2.24 -25.20
CA SER A 278 10.59 3.04 -25.61
C SER A 278 9.25 2.28 -25.63
N ARG A 279 9.28 0.94 -25.51
CA ARG A 279 8.12 0.03 -25.44
C ARG A 279 7.31 -0.11 -26.74
N LEU A 280 7.60 0.69 -27.76
CA LEU A 280 6.82 0.76 -28.99
C LEU A 280 7.56 0.12 -30.17
N ARG A 281 6.82 -0.13 -31.25
CA ARG A 281 7.40 -0.56 -32.52
C ARG A 281 8.10 0.60 -33.26
N PRO A 282 9.09 0.32 -34.11
CA PRO A 282 9.81 1.36 -34.86
C PRO A 282 8.91 2.26 -35.70
N GLU A 283 7.83 1.72 -36.29
CA GLU A 283 6.90 2.48 -37.13
C GLU A 283 6.20 3.60 -36.35
N ALA A 284 5.83 3.33 -35.09
CA ALA A 284 5.23 4.33 -34.21
C ALA A 284 6.27 5.38 -33.74
N LEU A 285 7.52 4.96 -33.55
CA LEU A 285 8.63 5.85 -33.15
C LEU A 285 9.12 6.72 -34.31
N ALA A 286 8.86 6.33 -35.55
CA ALA A 286 9.19 7.13 -36.72
C ALA A 286 8.29 8.38 -36.89
N VAL A 287 7.12 8.38 -36.24
CA VAL A 287 6.20 9.53 -36.24
C VAL A 287 6.59 10.49 -35.12
N THR A 288 6.67 11.78 -35.45
CA THR A 288 7.08 12.82 -34.51
C THR A 288 6.01 13.89 -34.33
N PHE A 289 6.03 14.58 -33.20
CA PHE A 289 5.28 15.81 -32.96
C PHE A 289 6.23 16.82 -32.33
N ALA A 290 6.32 18.03 -32.89
CA ALA A 290 7.34 19.01 -32.52
C ALA A 290 8.77 18.45 -32.51
N GLY A 291 9.09 17.58 -33.49
CA GLY A 291 10.41 16.96 -33.64
C GLY A 291 10.73 15.86 -32.61
N ARG A 292 9.77 15.45 -31.78
CA ARG A 292 9.95 14.40 -30.77
C ARG A 292 9.01 13.22 -31.00
N THR A 293 9.48 12.02 -30.71
CA THR A 293 8.66 10.80 -30.73
C THR A 293 7.68 10.78 -29.55
N ILE A 294 6.66 9.92 -29.63
CA ILE A 294 5.71 9.78 -28.51
C ILE A 294 6.38 9.27 -27.24
N ALA A 295 7.40 8.42 -27.36
CA ALA A 295 8.14 7.89 -26.21
C ALA A 295 8.96 8.98 -25.51
N GLU A 296 9.58 9.87 -26.27
CA GLU A 296 10.32 11.02 -25.73
C GLU A 296 9.38 12.00 -25.00
N LEU A 297 8.22 12.31 -25.58
CA LEU A 297 7.24 13.17 -24.91
C LEU A 297 6.63 12.51 -23.66
N ALA A 298 6.37 11.20 -23.71
CA ALA A 298 5.81 10.46 -22.57
C ALA A 298 6.81 10.29 -21.40
N ALA A 299 8.11 10.43 -21.65
CA ALA A 299 9.15 10.39 -20.63
C ALA A 299 9.38 11.74 -19.94
N LEU A 300 8.90 12.85 -20.51
CA LEU A 300 9.03 14.17 -19.89
C LEU A 300 8.17 14.27 -18.61
N PRO A 301 8.66 14.98 -17.57
CA PRO A 301 7.79 15.47 -16.51
C PRO A 301 6.60 16.24 -17.10
N LEU A 302 5.41 16.12 -16.50
CA LEU A 302 4.19 16.78 -16.97
C LEU A 302 4.37 18.29 -17.13
N SER A 303 5.14 18.94 -16.25
CA SER A 303 5.47 20.37 -16.38
C SER A 303 6.28 20.69 -17.64
N GLU A 304 7.22 19.83 -18.02
CA GLU A 304 8.03 20.00 -19.23
C GLU A 304 7.29 19.56 -20.49
N LEU A 305 6.41 18.55 -20.38
CA LEU A 305 5.50 18.16 -21.44
C LEU A 305 4.54 19.29 -21.80
N ALA A 306 4.01 20.00 -20.79
CA ALA A 306 3.16 21.18 -21.02
C ALA A 306 3.91 22.25 -21.82
N LYS A 307 5.12 22.62 -21.40
CA LYS A 307 5.97 23.59 -22.12
C LYS A 307 6.26 23.15 -23.56
N ALA A 308 6.57 21.86 -23.76
CA ALA A 308 6.83 21.32 -25.09
C ALA A 308 5.59 21.39 -26.00
N LEU A 309 4.39 21.16 -25.46
CA LEU A 309 3.12 21.24 -26.18
C LEU A 309 2.67 22.69 -26.45
N GLU A 310 2.95 23.62 -25.53
CA GLU A 310 2.70 25.05 -25.70
C GLU A 310 3.56 25.66 -26.81
N GLY A 311 4.84 25.26 -26.88
CA GLY A 311 5.78 25.71 -27.91
C GLY A 311 5.62 25.02 -29.27
N ALA A 312 4.76 24.01 -29.39
CA ALA A 312 4.57 23.26 -30.62
C ALA A 312 3.72 24.03 -31.65
N GLU A 313 4.12 23.97 -32.92
CA GLU A 313 3.33 24.54 -34.01
C GLU A 313 2.01 23.77 -34.20
N ARG A 314 0.88 24.47 -34.14
CA ARG A 314 -0.48 23.89 -34.21
C ARG A 314 -1.03 23.98 -35.63
N SER A 315 -0.39 23.27 -36.55
CA SER A 315 -0.65 23.36 -38.00
C SER A 315 -2.04 22.88 -38.46
N SER A 316 -2.80 22.20 -37.61
CA SER A 316 -4.17 21.75 -37.92
C SER A 316 -5.15 21.99 -36.77
N GLU A 317 -6.45 22.06 -37.08
CA GLU A 317 -7.50 22.16 -36.07
C GLU A 317 -7.46 20.98 -35.08
N SER A 318 -7.20 19.76 -35.59
CA SER A 318 -7.05 18.57 -34.74
C SER A 318 -5.85 18.70 -33.79
N ALA A 319 -4.72 19.23 -34.27
CA ALA A 319 -3.56 19.51 -33.42
C ALA A 319 -3.89 20.50 -32.31
N ARG A 320 -4.64 21.56 -32.64
CA ARG A 320 -5.06 22.58 -31.66
C ARG A 320 -5.97 21.99 -30.59
N VAL A 321 -7.07 21.33 -30.99
CA VAL A 321 -8.05 20.76 -30.05
C VAL A 321 -7.43 19.72 -29.12
N LEU A 322 -6.61 18.81 -29.66
CA LEU A 322 -5.98 17.75 -28.86
C LEU A 322 -4.89 18.31 -27.94
N THR A 323 -4.12 19.29 -28.39
CA THR A 323 -3.12 19.98 -27.56
C THR A 323 -3.79 20.77 -26.44
N ASP A 324 -4.86 21.50 -26.71
CA ASP A 324 -5.60 22.26 -25.70
C ASP A 324 -6.24 21.34 -24.64
N ASP A 325 -6.82 20.21 -25.05
CA ASP A 325 -7.32 19.20 -24.11
C ASP A 325 -6.19 18.63 -23.24
N LEU A 326 -5.06 18.27 -23.84
CA LEU A 326 -3.87 17.76 -23.13
C LEU A 326 -3.36 18.78 -22.11
N LEU A 327 -3.13 20.02 -22.52
CA LEU A 327 -2.63 21.08 -21.64
C LEU A 327 -3.57 21.31 -20.46
N ALA A 328 -4.88 21.34 -20.71
CA ALA A 328 -5.85 21.55 -19.66
C ALA A 328 -5.92 20.36 -18.68
N ARG A 329 -5.71 19.11 -19.14
CA ARG A 329 -5.59 17.93 -18.27
C ARG A 329 -4.30 17.96 -17.45
N ILE A 330 -3.18 18.30 -18.10
CA ILE A 330 -1.87 18.43 -17.44
C ILE A 330 -1.92 19.49 -16.35
N ALA A 331 -2.53 20.66 -16.62
CA ALA A 331 -2.69 21.73 -15.65
C ALA A 331 -3.37 21.27 -14.36
N THR A 332 -4.43 20.46 -14.47
CA THR A 332 -5.16 19.90 -13.32
C THR A 332 -4.27 18.98 -12.46
N VAL A 333 -3.41 18.19 -13.10
CA VAL A 333 -2.48 17.29 -12.40
C VAL A 333 -1.33 18.09 -11.76
N THR A 334 -0.79 19.08 -12.48
CA THR A 334 0.29 19.94 -12.00
C THR A 334 -0.13 20.80 -10.81
N GLU A 335 -1.36 21.31 -10.80
CA GLU A 335 -1.94 22.07 -9.68
C GLU A 335 -1.94 21.26 -8.37
N LEU A 336 -2.14 19.94 -8.44
CA LEU A 336 -2.04 19.03 -7.28
C LEU A 336 -0.60 18.68 -6.87
N GLY A 337 0.39 19.42 -7.38
CA GLY A 337 1.80 19.24 -7.09
C GLY A 337 2.43 18.03 -7.79
N LEU A 338 1.79 17.46 -8.81
CA LEU A 338 2.25 16.24 -9.49
C LEU A 338 2.94 16.49 -10.84
N GLY A 339 3.35 17.74 -11.11
CA GLY A 339 3.99 18.14 -12.36
C GLY A 339 5.32 17.43 -12.64
N TYR A 340 5.98 16.89 -11.60
CA TYR A 340 7.24 16.15 -11.71
C TYR A 340 7.07 14.70 -12.22
N LEU A 341 5.84 14.18 -12.27
CA LEU A 341 5.57 12.84 -12.80
C LEU A 341 5.68 12.83 -14.31
N SER A 342 6.13 11.73 -14.91
CA SER A 342 6.07 11.51 -16.35
C SER A 342 4.87 10.61 -16.71
N PRO A 343 4.22 10.80 -17.88
CA PRO A 343 3.15 9.91 -18.35
C PRO A 343 3.51 8.42 -18.40
N ASP A 344 4.77 8.07 -18.66
CA ASP A 344 5.25 6.69 -18.74
C ASP A 344 5.59 6.06 -17.38
N ARG A 345 5.64 6.84 -16.29
CA ARG A 345 5.95 6.34 -14.94
C ARG A 345 4.95 5.28 -14.51
N ALA A 346 5.47 4.09 -14.17
CA ALA A 346 4.66 2.93 -13.83
C ALA A 346 3.93 3.13 -12.49
N THR A 347 2.65 2.78 -12.44
CA THR A 347 1.82 2.92 -11.22
C THR A 347 2.35 2.18 -9.98
N PRO A 348 3.06 1.02 -10.06
CA PRO A 348 3.62 0.38 -8.88
C PRO A 348 4.73 1.16 -8.19
N THR A 349 5.33 2.16 -8.87
CA THR A 349 6.38 3.02 -8.30
C THR A 349 5.84 4.33 -7.74
N LEU A 350 4.52 4.53 -7.78
CA LEU A 350 3.84 5.68 -7.18
C LEU A 350 3.57 5.43 -5.70
N SER A 351 3.67 6.47 -4.89
CA SER A 351 3.13 6.48 -3.54
C SER A 351 1.60 6.41 -3.56
N ALA A 352 1.00 6.02 -2.43
CA ALA A 352 -0.46 6.00 -2.31
C ALA A 352 -1.06 7.40 -2.55
N GLY A 353 -0.46 8.44 -1.96
CA GLY A 353 -0.88 9.83 -2.13
C GLY A 353 -0.69 10.39 -3.54
N GLU A 354 0.38 10.00 -4.27
CA GLU A 354 0.54 10.33 -5.70
C GLU A 354 -0.61 9.72 -6.52
N LEU A 355 -0.85 8.42 -6.38
CA LEU A 355 -1.90 7.71 -7.13
C LEU A 355 -3.31 8.27 -6.82
N GLN A 356 -3.58 8.60 -5.57
CA GLN A 356 -4.85 9.16 -5.14
C GLN A 356 -5.10 10.54 -5.74
N ARG A 357 -4.12 11.44 -5.68
CA ARG A 357 -4.21 12.76 -6.31
C ARG A 357 -4.35 12.66 -7.83
N LEU A 358 -3.68 11.71 -8.48
CA LEU A 358 -3.90 11.44 -9.92
C LEU A 358 -5.34 11.05 -10.21
N ARG A 359 -5.92 10.15 -9.41
CA ARG A 359 -7.34 9.75 -9.57
C ARG A 359 -8.28 10.94 -9.36
N LEU A 360 -8.00 11.77 -8.37
CA LEU A 360 -8.76 12.99 -8.08
C LEU A 360 -8.72 13.97 -9.25
N ALA A 361 -7.53 14.22 -9.81
CA ALA A 361 -7.33 15.05 -10.99
C ALA A 361 -8.17 14.56 -12.18
N THR A 362 -8.22 13.24 -12.38
CA THR A 362 -9.04 12.63 -13.44
C THR A 362 -10.53 12.89 -13.23
N GLN A 363 -11.03 12.89 -11.98
CA GLN A 363 -12.45 13.10 -11.69
C GLN A 363 -12.92 14.51 -12.05
N LEU A 364 -12.10 15.54 -11.84
CA LEU A 364 -12.43 16.93 -12.23
C LEU A 364 -12.75 17.09 -13.71
N ARG A 365 -12.26 16.18 -14.54
CA ARG A 365 -12.42 16.21 -16.00
C ARG A 365 -13.34 15.11 -16.53
N SER A 366 -13.99 14.34 -15.64
CA SER A 366 -14.90 13.26 -16.03
C SER A 366 -16.25 13.76 -16.54
N GLY A 367 -16.64 15.00 -16.21
CA GLY A 367 -17.95 15.57 -16.57
C GLY A 367 -19.11 15.00 -15.74
N LEU A 368 -18.84 14.33 -14.62
CA LEU A 368 -19.88 13.83 -13.72
C LEU A 368 -20.56 14.98 -12.97
N PHE A 369 -21.88 14.87 -12.85
CA PHE A 369 -22.77 15.84 -12.21
C PHE A 369 -23.82 15.10 -11.38
N GLY A 370 -24.21 15.66 -10.23
CA GLY A 370 -25.26 15.12 -9.37
C GLY A 370 -24.89 13.80 -8.68
N VAL A 371 -23.59 13.53 -8.50
CA VAL A 371 -23.09 12.34 -7.79
C VAL A 371 -22.56 12.69 -6.40
N VAL A 372 -22.41 11.68 -5.55
CA VAL A 372 -21.65 11.76 -4.31
C VAL A 372 -20.26 11.20 -4.51
N TYR A 373 -19.23 12.02 -4.42
CA TYR A 373 -17.86 11.54 -4.30
C TYR A 373 -17.61 11.14 -2.84
N VAL A 374 -17.16 9.90 -2.61
CA VAL A 374 -16.74 9.42 -1.28
C VAL A 374 -15.24 9.17 -1.27
N LEU A 375 -14.48 10.01 -0.56
CA LEU A 375 -13.01 10.04 -0.55
C LEU A 375 -12.46 9.56 0.80
N ASP A 376 -11.35 8.83 0.74
CA ASP A 376 -10.70 8.23 1.89
C ASP A 376 -9.34 8.90 2.12
N GLU A 377 -9.26 9.83 3.07
CA GLU A 377 -8.02 10.52 3.48
C GLU A 377 -7.20 11.09 2.30
N PRO A 378 -7.75 12.00 1.48
CA PRO A 378 -7.07 12.54 0.30
C PRO A 378 -5.83 13.38 0.59
N SER A 379 -5.65 13.82 1.84
CA SER A 379 -4.45 14.53 2.33
C SER A 379 -3.36 13.58 2.84
N ALA A 380 -3.59 12.26 2.85
CA ALA A 380 -2.60 11.30 3.32
C ALA A 380 -1.25 11.47 2.58
N ALA A 381 -0.15 11.49 3.34
CA ALA A 381 1.21 11.71 2.82
C ALA A 381 1.43 13.06 2.09
N LEU A 382 0.55 14.03 2.30
CA LEU A 382 0.63 15.36 1.71
C LEU A 382 1.40 16.29 2.63
N HIS A 383 2.35 17.04 2.06
CA HIS A 383 3.01 18.10 2.79
C HIS A 383 2.02 19.25 3.01
N PRO A 384 2.01 19.94 4.17
CA PRO A 384 1.08 21.04 4.44
C PRO A 384 1.04 22.13 3.36
N ALA A 385 2.19 22.39 2.71
CA ALA A 385 2.29 23.33 1.59
C ALA A 385 1.54 22.93 0.32
N ASP A 386 1.08 21.68 0.22
CA ASP A 386 0.31 21.17 -0.92
C ASP A 386 -1.18 20.98 -0.56
N THR A 387 -1.58 21.16 0.72
CA THR A 387 -2.97 20.98 1.18
C THR A 387 -3.93 21.99 0.55
N GLU A 388 -3.51 23.23 0.33
CA GLU A 388 -4.34 24.27 -0.31
C GLU A 388 -4.79 23.88 -1.74
N ALA A 389 -3.90 23.24 -2.50
CA ALA A 389 -4.24 22.73 -3.82
C ALA A 389 -5.30 21.63 -3.76
N LEU A 390 -5.22 20.74 -2.76
CA LEU A 390 -6.24 19.72 -2.53
C LEU A 390 -7.60 20.37 -2.23
N LEU A 391 -7.65 21.35 -1.33
CA LEU A 391 -8.88 22.07 -0.97
C LEU A 391 -9.54 22.71 -2.20
N THR A 392 -8.74 23.38 -3.04
CA THR A 392 -9.20 23.98 -4.28
C THR A 392 -9.85 22.95 -5.21
N VAL A 393 -9.28 21.75 -5.30
CA VAL A 393 -9.84 20.65 -6.10
C VAL A 393 -11.15 20.11 -5.51
N LEU A 394 -11.24 19.97 -4.19
CA LEU A 394 -12.49 19.56 -3.53
C LEU A 394 -13.62 20.57 -3.78
N ASP A 395 -13.31 21.87 -3.71
CA ASP A 395 -14.28 22.93 -4.02
C ASP A 395 -14.71 22.93 -5.48
N ARG A 396 -13.81 22.62 -6.42
CA ARG A 396 -14.19 22.49 -7.83
C ARG A 396 -15.09 21.28 -8.10
N LEU A 397 -14.86 20.15 -7.43
CA LEU A 397 -15.77 19.00 -7.50
C LEU A 397 -17.16 19.37 -6.99
N LYS A 398 -17.22 20.09 -5.86
CA LYS A 398 -18.46 20.63 -5.28
C LYS A 398 -19.16 21.60 -6.24
N ALA A 399 -18.44 22.60 -6.75
CA ALA A 399 -18.94 23.62 -7.66
C ALA A 399 -19.44 23.05 -9.00
N ALA A 400 -18.93 21.89 -9.41
CA ALA A 400 -19.44 21.14 -10.56
C ALA A 400 -20.81 20.48 -10.32
N GLY A 401 -21.47 20.75 -9.18
CA GLY A 401 -22.81 20.22 -8.84
C GLY A 401 -22.77 18.81 -8.25
N ASN A 402 -21.74 18.51 -7.46
CA ASN A 402 -21.59 17.23 -6.79
C ASN A 402 -21.53 17.39 -5.28
N SER A 403 -21.89 16.35 -4.55
CA SER A 403 -21.65 16.26 -3.11
C SER A 403 -20.29 15.61 -2.86
N VAL A 404 -19.50 16.12 -1.93
CA VAL A 404 -18.14 15.62 -1.65
C VAL A 404 -18.05 15.18 -0.20
N PHE A 405 -18.04 13.87 0.03
CA PHE A 405 -17.97 13.24 1.34
C PHE A 405 -16.56 12.72 1.56
N VAL A 406 -15.85 13.26 2.55
CA VAL A 406 -14.43 12.97 2.78
C VAL A 406 -14.22 12.41 4.18
N VAL A 407 -13.61 11.23 4.30
CA VAL A 407 -13.11 10.75 5.58
C VAL A 407 -11.73 11.38 5.82
N GLU A 408 -11.55 12.09 6.94
CA GLU A 408 -10.34 12.88 7.19
C GLU A 408 -9.96 13.03 8.69
N HIS A 409 -8.67 13.26 8.89
CA HIS A 409 -7.92 13.56 10.09
C HIS A 409 -7.13 14.89 10.03
N HIS A 410 -6.84 15.45 8.85
CA HIS A 410 -6.14 16.72 8.73
C HIS A 410 -7.02 17.90 9.15
N LEU A 411 -6.53 18.68 10.11
CA LEU A 411 -7.29 19.78 10.71
C LEU A 411 -7.67 20.86 9.70
N ASP A 412 -6.77 21.22 8.78
CA ASP A 412 -7.08 22.26 7.78
C ASP A 412 -8.19 21.84 6.81
N VAL A 413 -8.32 20.55 6.49
CA VAL A 413 -9.44 20.06 5.67
C VAL A 413 -10.74 20.09 6.44
N MET A 414 -10.72 19.78 7.74
CA MET A 414 -11.90 19.91 8.60
C MET A 414 -12.33 21.37 8.76
N ARG A 415 -11.38 22.30 8.92
CA ARG A 415 -11.66 23.74 9.04
C ARG A 415 -12.27 24.31 7.75
N HIS A 416 -11.89 23.76 6.59
CA HIS A 416 -12.41 24.14 5.28
C HIS A 416 -13.79 23.54 4.95
N ALA A 417 -14.23 22.52 5.69
CA ALA A 417 -15.47 21.82 5.40
C ALA A 417 -16.71 22.71 5.58
N ASP A 418 -17.71 22.51 4.72
CA ASP A 418 -19.03 23.14 4.88
C ASP A 418 -19.82 22.44 6.01
N TRP A 419 -19.60 21.13 6.16
CA TRP A 419 -20.28 20.27 7.13
C TRP A 419 -19.33 19.24 7.74
N LEU A 420 -19.52 18.94 9.02
CA LEU A 420 -18.68 17.99 9.76
C LEU A 420 -19.56 16.92 10.42
N VAL A 421 -19.19 15.66 10.24
CA VAL A 421 -19.78 14.49 10.89
C VAL A 421 -18.73 13.87 11.80
N ASP A 422 -18.84 14.09 13.11
CA ASP A 422 -17.92 13.52 14.09
C ASP A 422 -18.45 12.19 14.65
N VAL A 423 -17.64 11.14 14.56
CA VAL A 423 -18.04 9.78 14.91
C VAL A 423 -17.22 9.24 16.08
N GLY A 424 -17.94 8.81 17.13
CA GLY A 424 -17.49 8.14 18.34
C GLY A 424 -16.78 9.09 19.30
N PRO A 425 -16.90 8.90 20.63
CA PRO A 425 -15.90 9.48 21.51
C PRO A 425 -14.59 8.66 21.46
N GLN A 426 -14.68 7.37 21.10
CA GLN A 426 -13.58 6.41 21.10
C GLN A 426 -13.69 5.42 19.92
N ALA A 427 -12.80 4.41 19.90
CA ALA A 427 -12.73 3.35 18.89
C ALA A 427 -13.55 2.11 19.26
N GLY A 428 -13.84 1.25 18.26
CA GLY A 428 -14.41 -0.08 18.49
C GLY A 428 -15.80 -0.04 19.12
N GLU A 429 -16.02 -0.87 20.14
CA GLU A 429 -17.30 -0.99 20.85
C GLU A 429 -17.68 0.30 21.61
N HIS A 430 -16.70 1.12 21.97
CA HIS A 430 -16.88 2.42 22.62
C HIS A 430 -17.08 3.58 21.63
N GLY A 431 -17.00 3.29 20.32
CA GLY A 431 -17.28 4.24 19.24
C GLY A 431 -18.70 4.13 18.69
N GLY A 432 -18.83 4.34 17.38
CA GLY A 432 -20.02 3.99 16.62
C GLY A 432 -21.24 4.90 16.83
N ARG A 433 -21.05 6.05 17.48
CA ARG A 433 -22.09 7.08 17.70
C ARG A 433 -21.76 8.32 16.86
N VAL A 434 -22.75 9.05 16.37
CA VAL A 434 -22.50 10.39 15.81
C VAL A 434 -22.58 11.39 16.95
N LEU A 435 -21.50 12.12 17.21
CA LEU A 435 -21.42 13.13 18.26
C LEU A 435 -21.90 14.50 17.75
N HIS A 436 -21.64 14.77 16.47
CA HIS A 436 -22.00 16.00 15.79
C HIS A 436 -22.27 15.72 14.32
N SER A 437 -23.31 16.35 13.76
CA SER A 437 -23.53 16.47 12.33
C SER A 437 -24.04 17.88 12.07
N GLY A 438 -23.15 18.76 11.62
CA GLY A 438 -23.46 20.18 11.54
C GLY A 438 -22.32 21.00 10.93
N PRO A 439 -22.49 22.33 10.86
CA PRO A 439 -21.38 23.24 10.56
C PRO A 439 -20.22 23.04 11.53
N VAL A 440 -18.99 23.31 11.07
CA VAL A 440 -17.74 23.07 11.81
C VAL A 440 -17.75 23.71 13.20
N ALA A 441 -18.17 24.97 13.30
CA ALA A 441 -18.24 25.71 14.57
C ALA A 441 -19.13 25.03 15.63
N GLY A 442 -20.13 24.25 15.22
CA GLY A 442 -21.00 23.52 16.14
C GLY A 442 -20.28 22.45 16.96
N LEU A 443 -19.12 21.95 16.49
CA LEU A 443 -18.36 20.93 17.21
C LEU A 443 -17.71 21.48 18.49
N GLU A 444 -17.47 22.78 18.59
CA GLU A 444 -16.72 23.39 19.70
C GLU A 444 -17.32 23.09 21.09
N GLY A 445 -18.66 23.01 21.15
CA GLY A 445 -19.42 22.71 22.37
C GLY A 445 -19.47 21.22 22.74
N VAL A 446 -19.01 20.32 21.86
CA VAL A 446 -19.13 18.86 22.03
C VAL A 446 -17.94 18.34 22.85
N ARG A 447 -18.10 18.31 24.18
CA ARG A 447 -17.02 17.93 25.12
C ARG A 447 -16.47 16.51 24.95
N GLU A 448 -17.30 15.58 24.48
CA GLU A 448 -16.90 14.19 24.25
C GLU A 448 -16.14 13.97 22.93
N SER A 449 -16.08 14.99 22.06
CA SER A 449 -15.35 14.92 20.80
C SER A 449 -13.84 15.01 21.01
N ALA A 450 -13.13 13.95 20.66
CA ALA A 450 -11.67 13.96 20.60
C ALA A 450 -11.17 14.96 19.56
N THR A 451 -11.90 15.15 18.45
CA THR A 451 -11.53 16.07 17.37
C THR A 451 -11.65 17.53 17.80
N ALA A 452 -12.68 17.91 18.56
CA ALA A 452 -12.87 19.28 19.05
C ALA A 452 -11.66 19.79 19.85
N ARG A 453 -10.96 18.91 20.58
CA ARG A 453 -9.76 19.27 21.34
C ARG A 453 -8.64 19.83 20.45
N PHE A 454 -8.46 19.29 19.25
CA PHE A 454 -7.38 19.67 18.35
C PHE A 454 -7.83 20.72 17.32
N LEU A 455 -9.08 20.66 16.86
CA LEU A 455 -9.59 21.56 15.84
C LEU A 455 -9.63 23.03 16.29
N PHE A 456 -9.92 23.25 17.58
CA PHE A 456 -10.05 24.56 18.21
C PHE A 456 -8.87 24.88 19.16
N ASP A 457 -7.69 24.31 18.88
CA ASP A 457 -6.41 24.62 19.53
C ASP A 457 -6.44 24.57 21.08
N ARG A 458 -7.19 23.61 21.65
CA ARG A 458 -7.26 23.38 23.10
C ARG A 458 -6.12 22.51 23.63
N SER A 459 -5.25 22.01 22.75
CA SER A 459 -4.07 21.24 23.11
C SER A 459 -2.83 22.13 23.08
N PRO A 460 -2.07 22.24 24.18
CA PRO A 460 -0.79 22.95 24.14
C PRO A 460 0.18 22.22 23.20
N ALA A 461 1.02 22.99 22.50
CA ALA A 461 2.10 22.45 21.68
C ALA A 461 3.03 21.57 22.55
N PRO A 462 3.51 20.43 22.04
CA PRO A 462 4.41 19.57 22.78
C PRO A 462 5.75 20.29 23.00
N VAL A 463 5.98 20.81 24.21
CA VAL A 463 7.29 21.35 24.59
C VAL A 463 8.19 20.20 25.03
N ARG A 464 9.23 19.90 24.24
CA ARG A 464 10.30 18.98 24.63
C ARG A 464 11.66 19.63 24.47
N ASP A 465 12.54 19.35 25.43
CA ASP A 465 13.95 19.70 25.33
C ASP A 465 14.64 18.78 24.33
N VAL A 466 15.40 19.38 23.42
CA VAL A 466 16.18 18.67 22.41
C VAL A 466 17.25 17.81 23.10
N ARG A 467 17.23 16.50 22.86
CA ARG A 467 18.24 15.58 23.40
C ARG A 467 19.61 15.81 22.77
N ALA A 468 20.67 15.71 23.56
CA ALA A 468 22.03 15.69 23.05
C ALA A 468 22.32 14.37 22.29
N ALA A 469 22.94 14.48 21.12
CA ALA A 469 23.34 13.34 20.31
C ALA A 469 24.40 12.49 21.05
N ARG A 470 24.22 11.16 21.07
CA ARG A 470 25.21 10.20 21.62
C ARG A 470 26.28 9.81 20.60
N GLY A 471 26.06 10.15 19.34
CA GLY A 471 26.92 9.85 18.19
C GLY A 471 26.26 10.34 16.92
N TRP A 472 26.93 10.20 15.79
CA TRP A 472 26.44 10.65 14.49
C TRP A 472 26.58 9.55 13.46
N LEU A 473 25.51 9.33 12.70
CA LEU A 473 25.47 8.42 11.57
C LEU A 473 25.60 9.23 10.29
N LYS A 474 26.59 8.90 9.46
CA LYS A 474 26.81 9.58 8.18
C LYS A 474 26.17 8.79 7.04
N ILE A 475 25.37 9.46 6.22
CA ILE A 475 24.73 8.91 5.03
C ILE A 475 25.32 9.62 3.81
N GLY A 476 25.65 8.85 2.78
CA GLY A 476 26.09 9.37 1.49
C GLY A 476 27.61 9.45 1.31
N PRO A 477 28.06 10.04 0.18
CA PRO A 477 27.26 10.77 -0.81
C PRO A 477 26.29 9.86 -1.59
N VAL A 478 25.03 10.27 -1.69
CA VAL A 478 23.96 9.53 -2.37
C VAL A 478 23.68 10.14 -3.74
N THR A 479 23.82 9.33 -4.79
CA THR A 479 23.41 9.67 -6.16
C THR A 479 22.43 8.64 -6.67
N ARG A 480 21.14 8.91 -6.49
CA ARG A 480 20.05 7.99 -6.86
C ARG A 480 18.76 8.76 -7.04
N HIS A 481 17.97 8.40 -8.05
CA HIS A 481 16.75 9.12 -8.44
C HIS A 481 17.07 10.62 -8.62
N ASN A 482 16.42 11.50 -7.86
CA ASN A 482 16.66 12.94 -7.89
C ASN A 482 17.74 13.42 -6.90
N LEU A 483 18.28 12.55 -6.03
CA LEU A 483 19.42 12.91 -5.18
C LEU A 483 20.71 12.95 -6.01
N ARG A 484 21.47 14.05 -5.87
CA ARG A 484 22.72 14.30 -6.60
C ARG A 484 23.86 14.55 -5.61
N GLY A 485 24.61 13.51 -5.24
CA GLY A 485 25.74 13.61 -4.32
C GLY A 485 25.37 14.10 -2.91
N VAL A 486 24.16 13.81 -2.44
CA VAL A 486 23.64 14.31 -1.15
C VAL A 486 24.26 13.52 0.01
N SER A 487 24.79 14.24 0.98
CA SER A 487 25.26 13.66 2.25
C SER A 487 24.47 14.23 3.42
N ALA A 488 24.15 13.40 4.40
CA ALA A 488 23.40 13.77 5.60
C ALA A 488 24.07 13.19 6.85
N GLU A 489 23.90 13.87 7.98
CA GLU A 489 24.29 13.35 9.29
C GLU A 489 23.05 13.24 10.18
N LEU A 490 22.88 12.08 10.83
CA LEU A 490 21.78 11.80 11.75
C LEU A 490 22.31 11.60 13.17
N PRO A 491 21.73 12.26 14.19
CA PRO A 491 22.12 12.01 15.56
C PRO A 491 21.62 10.65 16.06
N LEU A 492 22.50 9.91 16.73
CA LEU A 492 22.18 8.67 17.44
C LEU A 492 21.71 8.99 18.87
N GLY A 493 20.79 8.18 19.39
CA GLY A 493 20.15 8.38 20.68
C GLY A 493 19.11 9.51 20.69
N ALA A 494 18.57 9.83 19.53
CA ALA A 494 17.67 10.96 19.30
C ALA A 494 16.48 10.55 18.41
N PHE A 495 15.43 11.37 18.43
CA PHE A 495 14.29 11.33 17.52
C PHE A 495 14.54 12.29 16.34
N THR A 496 14.73 11.74 15.14
CA THR A 496 14.98 12.54 13.93
C THR A 496 13.79 12.47 12.97
N ALA A 497 13.30 13.62 12.53
CA ALA A 497 12.28 13.73 11.48
C ALA A 497 12.92 14.11 10.14
N VAL A 498 12.60 13.37 9.08
CA VAL A 498 12.95 13.70 7.69
C VAL A 498 11.68 14.19 7.00
N THR A 499 11.68 15.46 6.64
CA THR A 499 10.51 16.19 6.11
C THR A 499 10.83 16.86 4.77
N GLY A 500 9.84 17.54 4.20
CA GLY A 500 9.90 18.22 2.91
C GLY A 500 8.76 17.83 1.97
N VAL A 501 8.63 18.53 0.85
CA VAL A 501 7.49 18.36 -0.08
C VAL A 501 7.45 16.98 -0.74
N SER A 502 6.28 16.61 -1.28
CA SER A 502 6.10 15.34 -1.97
C SER A 502 7.06 15.23 -3.18
N GLY A 503 7.78 14.11 -3.30
CA GLY A 503 8.77 13.92 -4.37
C GLY A 503 10.13 14.58 -4.14
N SER A 504 10.39 15.20 -2.98
CA SER A 504 11.67 15.89 -2.70
C SER A 504 12.88 14.94 -2.52
N GLY A 505 12.66 13.64 -2.35
CA GLY A 505 13.72 12.63 -2.21
C GLY A 505 13.82 11.94 -0.85
N LYS A 506 12.92 12.23 0.10
CA LYS A 506 12.91 11.69 1.48
C LYS A 506 13.09 10.16 1.53
N SER A 507 12.22 9.40 0.87
CA SER A 507 12.27 7.94 0.86
C SER A 507 13.52 7.39 0.18
N THR A 508 14.09 8.13 -0.78
CA THR A 508 15.37 7.75 -1.40
C THR A 508 16.51 7.89 -0.40
N LEU A 509 16.60 9.03 0.31
CA LEU A 509 17.65 9.28 1.30
C LEU A 509 17.60 8.27 2.44
N VAL A 510 16.40 8.08 3.00
CA VAL A 510 16.15 7.15 4.10
C VAL A 510 16.37 5.68 3.69
N GLY A 511 16.13 5.36 2.41
CA GLY A 511 16.36 4.02 1.85
C GLY A 511 17.80 3.54 1.96
N GLU A 512 18.77 4.48 1.99
CA GLU A 512 20.21 4.22 2.08
C GLU A 512 20.67 3.82 3.50
N ILE A 513 19.82 3.96 4.52
CA ILE A 513 20.13 3.52 5.90
C ILE A 513 20.01 2.00 5.98
N THR A 514 21.10 1.26 5.77
CA THR A 514 21.12 -0.21 5.84
C THR A 514 21.87 -0.71 7.09
N GLU A 515 21.77 -2.01 7.40
CA GLU A 515 22.58 -2.63 8.46
C GLU A 515 24.07 -2.71 8.12
N GLU A 516 24.43 -2.53 6.85
CA GLU A 516 25.82 -2.48 6.38
C GLU A 516 26.48 -1.12 6.68
N LEU A 517 25.67 -0.10 6.98
CA LEU A 517 26.16 1.24 7.22
C LEU A 517 26.81 1.34 8.61
N ALA A 518 28.06 1.82 8.63
CA ALA A 518 28.87 1.88 9.85
C ALA A 518 28.15 2.68 10.96
N GLY A 519 28.00 2.08 12.14
CA GLY A 519 27.27 2.66 13.28
C GLY A 519 25.82 2.18 13.42
N VAL A 520 25.30 1.41 12.46
CA VAL A 520 24.01 0.71 12.59
C VAL A 520 24.24 -0.71 13.10
N GLY A 521 23.94 -0.96 14.38
CA GLY A 521 24.04 -2.32 14.94
C GLY A 521 22.85 -3.21 14.56
N ARG A 522 21.64 -2.69 14.76
CA ARG A 522 20.38 -3.36 14.40
C ARG A 522 19.44 -2.34 13.77
N LEU A 523 18.83 -2.70 12.65
CA LEU A 523 17.86 -1.84 11.97
C LEU A 523 16.47 -2.47 12.01
N VAL A 524 15.49 -1.71 12.49
CA VAL A 524 14.08 -2.09 12.45
C VAL A 524 13.35 -1.15 11.51
N ARG A 525 12.91 -1.64 10.34
CA ARG A 525 12.13 -0.88 9.38
C ARG A 525 10.64 -1.17 9.54
N VAL A 526 9.82 -0.13 9.74
CA VAL A 526 8.37 -0.26 9.92
C VAL A 526 7.65 0.55 8.83
N ASP A 527 7.12 -0.15 7.82
CA ASP A 527 6.38 0.44 6.70
C ASP A 527 4.86 0.16 6.79
N GLN A 528 4.08 0.89 6.00
CA GLN A 528 2.62 0.70 5.89
C GLN A 528 2.21 -0.42 4.92
N LYS A 529 3.10 -1.35 4.54
CA LYS A 529 2.68 -2.48 3.71
C LYS A 529 1.75 -3.40 4.52
N PRO A 530 0.72 -4.00 3.91
CA PRO A 530 -0.16 -4.93 4.63
C PRO A 530 0.66 -6.05 5.29
N ILE A 531 0.28 -6.43 6.52
CA ILE A 531 0.88 -7.59 7.22
C ILE A 531 0.62 -8.92 6.50
N GLY A 532 -0.39 -8.94 5.63
CA GLY A 532 -0.72 -10.03 4.73
C GLY A 532 -1.70 -9.56 3.67
N ARG A 533 -1.86 -10.35 2.61
CA ARG A 533 -2.68 -9.98 1.43
C ARG A 533 -3.89 -10.87 1.20
N THR A 534 -4.07 -11.84 2.09
CA THR A 534 -5.21 -12.75 2.06
C THR A 534 -5.85 -12.77 3.45
N PRO A 535 -7.13 -13.15 3.56
CA PRO A 535 -7.83 -13.25 4.85
C PRO A 535 -7.20 -14.27 5.83
N ARG A 536 -6.33 -15.16 5.32
CA ARG A 536 -5.56 -16.09 6.13
C ARG A 536 -4.68 -15.38 7.17
N SER A 537 -4.05 -14.27 6.78
CA SER A 537 -3.23 -13.48 7.70
C SER A 537 -4.11 -12.62 8.60
N ASN A 538 -3.79 -12.52 9.88
CA ASN A 538 -4.48 -11.69 10.85
C ASN A 538 -3.53 -11.23 11.96
N LEU A 539 -4.01 -10.36 12.85
CA LEU A 539 -3.25 -9.81 13.96
C LEU A 539 -2.64 -10.91 14.86
N ALA A 540 -3.43 -11.93 15.23
CA ALA A 540 -2.98 -12.98 16.13
C ALA A 540 -1.86 -13.86 15.54
N THR A 541 -1.93 -14.16 14.24
CA THR A 541 -0.90 -14.94 13.55
C THR A 541 0.36 -14.12 13.30
N TYR A 542 0.24 -12.85 12.94
CA TYR A 542 1.39 -12.00 12.66
C TYR A 542 2.25 -11.75 13.90
N THR A 543 1.60 -11.47 15.04
CA THR A 543 2.29 -11.21 16.32
C THR A 543 2.85 -12.47 16.99
N GLY A 544 2.53 -13.66 16.48
CA GLY A 544 2.86 -14.94 17.13
C GLY A 544 2.00 -15.27 18.36
N LEU A 545 1.09 -14.37 18.76
CA LEU A 545 0.15 -14.55 19.86
C LEU A 545 -0.65 -15.86 19.72
N PHE A 546 -1.02 -16.20 18.49
CA PHE A 546 -1.88 -17.34 18.22
C PHE A 546 -1.23 -18.68 18.58
N ASP A 547 0.10 -18.77 18.58
CA ASP A 547 0.79 -20.00 18.98
C ASP A 547 0.59 -20.31 20.46
N VAL A 548 0.51 -19.27 21.29
CA VAL A 548 0.23 -19.42 22.73
C VAL A 548 -1.24 -19.79 22.94
N VAL A 549 -2.16 -19.11 22.25
CA VAL A 549 -3.60 -19.42 22.32
C VAL A 549 -3.87 -20.88 21.94
N ARG A 550 -3.29 -21.39 20.86
CA ARG A 550 -3.45 -22.79 20.44
C ARG A 550 -2.92 -23.79 21.48
N LYS A 551 -1.83 -23.45 22.19
CA LYS A 551 -1.31 -24.28 23.29
C LYS A 551 -2.26 -24.33 24.48
N VAL A 552 -2.90 -23.21 24.82
CA VAL A 552 -3.93 -23.15 25.87
C VAL A 552 -5.11 -24.07 25.53
N PHE A 553 -5.64 -24.00 24.30
CA PHE A 553 -6.74 -24.86 23.86
C PHE A 553 -6.37 -26.36 23.85
N ALA A 554 -5.17 -26.70 23.38
CA ALA A 554 -4.68 -28.08 23.42
C ALA A 554 -4.45 -28.60 24.85
N GLY A 555 -4.28 -27.71 25.83
CA GLY A 555 -4.13 -28.05 27.25
C GLY A 555 -5.44 -28.39 27.97
N THR A 556 -6.60 -28.09 27.37
CA THR A 556 -7.92 -28.33 27.98
C THR A 556 -8.23 -29.83 28.11
N ASP A 557 -9.03 -30.20 29.10
CA ASP A 557 -9.39 -31.61 29.35
C ASP A 557 -10.18 -32.20 28.18
N ALA A 558 -11.06 -31.41 27.55
CA ALA A 558 -11.81 -31.80 26.36
C ALA A 558 -10.88 -32.08 25.16
N ALA A 559 -9.84 -31.27 24.95
CA ALA A 559 -8.85 -31.52 23.90
C ALA A 559 -8.03 -32.78 24.19
N LYS A 560 -7.56 -32.96 25.44
CA LYS A 560 -6.79 -34.13 25.86
C LYS A 560 -7.59 -35.43 25.70
N ALA A 561 -8.85 -35.44 26.12
CA ALA A 561 -9.74 -36.61 26.00
C ALA A 561 -9.95 -37.05 24.54
N ARG A 562 -9.91 -36.11 23.59
CA ARG A 562 -10.06 -36.36 22.15
C ARG A 562 -8.72 -36.56 21.41
N GLY A 563 -7.59 -36.52 22.12
CA GLY A 563 -6.25 -36.62 21.52
C GLY A 563 -5.87 -35.43 20.63
N TYR A 564 -6.47 -34.27 20.85
CA TYR A 564 -6.25 -33.08 20.02
C TYR A 564 -4.97 -32.34 20.45
N GLY A 565 -3.99 -32.30 19.55
CA GLY A 565 -2.78 -31.48 19.71
C GLY A 565 -2.94 -30.04 19.20
N VAL A 566 -1.89 -29.23 19.37
CA VAL A 566 -1.83 -27.81 18.96
C VAL A 566 -2.14 -27.60 17.47
N GLY A 567 -1.84 -28.59 16.62
CA GLY A 567 -2.13 -28.57 15.19
C GLY A 567 -3.64 -28.55 14.88
N ARG A 568 -4.48 -29.19 15.70
CA ARG A 568 -5.94 -29.21 15.54
C ARG A 568 -6.52 -27.79 15.57
N PHE A 569 -5.97 -26.94 16.42
CA PHE A 569 -6.39 -25.56 16.63
C PHE A 569 -5.76 -24.57 15.64
N SER A 570 -5.03 -25.04 14.63
CA SER A 570 -4.48 -24.18 13.58
C SER A 570 -5.38 -24.20 12.35
N PHE A 571 -5.84 -23.02 11.92
CA PHE A 571 -6.56 -22.90 10.65
C PHE A 571 -5.61 -23.00 9.42
N ASN A 572 -4.29 -23.00 9.62
CA ASN A 572 -3.31 -23.05 8.51
C ASN A 572 -2.97 -24.48 8.04
N VAL A 573 -3.32 -25.51 8.81
CA VAL A 573 -3.02 -26.91 8.48
C VAL A 573 -4.29 -27.75 8.49
N ALA A 574 -4.29 -28.85 7.72
CA ALA A 574 -5.39 -29.80 7.72
C ALA A 574 -5.58 -30.44 9.10
N GLY A 575 -6.81 -30.81 9.43
CA GLY A 575 -7.16 -31.42 10.71
C GLY A 575 -8.41 -30.80 11.31
N GLY A 576 -8.28 -29.63 11.95
CA GLY A 576 -9.42 -28.94 12.59
C GLY A 576 -9.98 -27.73 11.81
N ARG A 577 -9.31 -27.30 10.74
CA ARG A 577 -9.78 -26.21 9.89
C ARG A 577 -11.03 -26.60 9.08
N CYS A 578 -11.78 -25.60 8.61
CA CYS A 578 -12.81 -25.80 7.60
C CYS A 578 -12.13 -26.09 6.24
N GLU A 579 -12.50 -27.21 5.59
CA GLU A 579 -11.90 -27.59 4.30
C GLU A 579 -12.48 -26.82 3.11
N THR A 580 -13.69 -26.25 3.22
CA THR A 580 -14.28 -25.42 2.16
C THR A 580 -13.48 -24.16 1.88
N CYS A 581 -13.10 -23.42 2.93
CA CYS A 581 -12.26 -22.22 2.81
C CYS A 581 -10.79 -22.47 3.13
N GLN A 582 -10.42 -23.74 3.42
CA GLN A 582 -9.07 -24.12 3.87
C GLN A 582 -8.55 -23.24 5.01
N GLY A 583 -9.43 -22.88 5.95
CA GLY A 583 -9.14 -22.06 7.12
C GLY A 583 -9.01 -20.55 6.89
N GLU A 584 -9.26 -20.04 5.68
CA GLU A 584 -9.27 -18.59 5.43
C GLU A 584 -10.47 -17.90 6.11
N GLY A 585 -11.57 -18.61 6.29
CA GLY A 585 -12.84 -18.07 6.80
C GLY A 585 -13.64 -17.32 5.73
N PHE A 586 -13.02 -16.96 4.61
CA PHE A 586 -13.61 -16.24 3.51
C PHE A 586 -13.41 -16.98 2.19
N VAL A 587 -14.22 -16.64 1.20
CA VAL A 587 -14.09 -17.09 -0.18
C VAL A 587 -13.99 -15.88 -1.10
N SER A 588 -13.11 -15.93 -2.10
CA SER A 588 -13.00 -14.87 -3.10
C SER A 588 -14.18 -14.97 -4.06
N VAL A 589 -14.88 -13.87 -4.26
CA VAL A 589 -15.94 -13.72 -5.25
C VAL A 589 -15.38 -12.88 -6.39
N GLU A 590 -15.17 -13.51 -7.54
CA GLU A 590 -14.80 -12.79 -8.77
C GLU A 590 -16.04 -12.10 -9.33
N LEU A 591 -15.95 -10.78 -9.49
CA LEU A 591 -16.99 -9.95 -10.08
C LEU A 591 -16.54 -9.57 -11.50
N LEU A 592 -17.41 -9.77 -12.49
CA LEU A 592 -17.07 -9.56 -13.92
C LEU A 592 -16.58 -8.13 -14.24
N PHE A 593 -17.17 -7.13 -13.59
CA PHE A 593 -16.94 -5.71 -13.91
C PHE A 593 -16.47 -4.89 -12.69
N LEU A 594 -16.23 -5.55 -11.56
CA LEU A 594 -15.82 -4.93 -10.30
C LEU A 594 -14.58 -5.65 -9.76
N PRO A 595 -13.77 -4.98 -8.93
CA PRO A 595 -12.71 -5.66 -8.21
C PRO A 595 -13.26 -6.86 -7.42
N SER A 596 -12.57 -8.00 -7.47
CA SER A 596 -12.94 -9.16 -6.66
C SER A 596 -13.01 -8.79 -5.18
N THR A 597 -14.02 -9.31 -4.50
CA THR A 597 -14.25 -9.08 -3.07
C THR A 597 -14.18 -10.41 -2.30
N TYR A 598 -14.10 -10.33 -0.97
CA TYR A 598 -14.20 -11.49 -0.10
C TYR A 598 -15.58 -11.54 0.54
N ALA A 599 -16.15 -12.74 0.62
CA ALA A 599 -17.38 -13.01 1.35
C ALA A 599 -17.11 -14.07 2.44
N PRO A 600 -17.84 -14.05 3.58
CA PRO A 600 -17.74 -15.11 4.58
C PRO A 600 -17.98 -16.49 3.95
N CYS A 601 -17.21 -17.48 4.37
CA CYS A 601 -17.32 -18.85 3.86
C CYS A 601 -18.72 -19.41 4.17
N PRO A 602 -19.45 -19.97 3.19
CA PRO A 602 -20.80 -20.48 3.41
C PRO A 602 -20.87 -21.70 4.35
N ALA A 603 -19.77 -22.46 4.49
CA ALA A 603 -19.74 -23.67 5.31
C ALA A 603 -19.44 -23.40 6.79
N CYS A 604 -18.56 -22.44 7.09
CA CYS A 604 -18.17 -22.13 8.48
C CYS A 604 -18.60 -20.73 8.94
N ALA A 605 -19.28 -19.95 8.09
CA ALA A 605 -19.73 -18.59 8.37
C ALA A 605 -18.62 -17.68 8.93
N GLY A 606 -17.39 -17.81 8.43
CA GLY A 606 -16.24 -17.04 8.91
C GLY A 606 -15.46 -17.69 10.07
N ALA A 607 -15.96 -18.75 10.69
CA ALA A 607 -15.35 -19.36 11.87
C ALA A 607 -13.99 -20.02 11.62
N ARG A 608 -13.63 -20.35 10.37
CA ARG A 608 -12.36 -20.99 9.94
C ARG A 608 -12.15 -22.45 10.36
N TYR A 609 -12.98 -22.97 11.27
CA TYR A 609 -12.84 -24.32 11.84
C TYR A 609 -14.02 -25.22 11.48
N ASN A 610 -13.80 -26.53 11.61
CA ASN A 610 -14.86 -27.51 11.56
C ASN A 610 -15.62 -27.60 12.90
N PRO A 611 -16.87 -28.13 12.92
CA PRO A 611 -17.68 -28.16 14.14
C PRO A 611 -17.01 -28.89 15.31
N GLU A 612 -16.32 -30.01 15.08
CA GLU A 612 -15.75 -30.80 16.19
C GLU A 612 -14.59 -30.09 16.90
N THR A 613 -13.91 -29.16 16.21
CA THR A 613 -12.90 -28.29 16.84
C THR A 613 -13.54 -27.17 17.65
N LEU A 614 -14.71 -26.69 17.23
CA LEU A 614 -15.47 -25.63 17.92
C LEU A 614 -16.14 -26.12 19.21
N ASP A 615 -16.31 -27.44 19.38
CA ASP A 615 -16.80 -28.04 20.63
C ASP A 615 -15.81 -27.90 21.80
N VAL A 616 -14.54 -27.63 21.53
CA VAL A 616 -13.55 -27.41 22.59
C VAL A 616 -13.58 -25.94 23.03
N THR A 617 -13.89 -25.72 24.29
CA THR A 617 -13.95 -24.38 24.89
C THR A 617 -12.88 -24.17 25.96
N TYR A 618 -12.42 -22.93 26.08
CA TYR A 618 -11.61 -22.44 27.19
C TYR A 618 -12.37 -21.26 27.83
N HIS A 619 -12.57 -21.28 29.15
CA HIS A 619 -13.44 -20.33 29.88
C HIS A 619 -14.78 -20.04 29.17
N GLY A 620 -15.45 -21.09 28.68
CA GLY A 620 -16.77 -20.98 28.03
C GLY A 620 -16.75 -20.42 26.60
N ARG A 621 -15.58 -20.16 26.00
CA ARG A 621 -15.45 -19.71 24.60
C ARG A 621 -14.67 -20.70 23.76
N ASN A 622 -15.13 -20.95 22.54
CA ASN A 622 -14.38 -21.74 21.56
C ASN A 622 -13.31 -20.89 20.85
N ILE A 623 -12.45 -21.53 20.08
CA ILE A 623 -11.31 -20.84 19.45
C ILE A 623 -11.71 -19.78 18.42
N ALA A 624 -12.83 -19.97 17.71
CA ALA A 624 -13.34 -18.96 16.78
C ALA A 624 -13.89 -17.74 17.53
N GLN A 625 -14.61 -17.95 18.64
CA GLN A 625 -15.08 -16.87 19.51
C GLN A 625 -13.93 -16.10 20.16
N VAL A 626 -12.82 -16.76 20.50
CA VAL A 626 -11.59 -16.10 20.97
C VAL A 626 -10.95 -15.27 19.87
N LEU A 627 -10.90 -15.78 18.63
CA LEU A 627 -10.43 -15.00 17.48
C LEU A 627 -11.32 -13.79 17.17
N ASP A 628 -12.60 -13.82 17.57
CA ASP A 628 -13.52 -12.70 17.38
C ASP A 628 -13.45 -11.64 18.50
N LEU A 629 -12.69 -11.89 19.58
CA LEU A 629 -12.46 -10.90 20.62
C LEU A 629 -11.63 -9.72 20.10
N THR A 630 -11.97 -8.52 20.55
CA THR A 630 -11.09 -7.35 20.46
C THR A 630 -9.81 -7.57 21.26
N VAL A 631 -8.73 -6.85 20.95
CA VAL A 631 -7.48 -6.89 21.72
C VAL A 631 -7.74 -6.55 23.19
N GLU A 632 -8.59 -5.56 23.45
CA GLU A 632 -9.00 -5.16 24.80
C GLU A 632 -9.77 -6.27 25.53
N ALA A 633 -10.80 -6.84 24.91
CA ALA A 633 -11.56 -7.94 25.50
C ALA A 633 -10.69 -9.19 25.70
N ALA A 634 -9.76 -9.47 24.78
CA ALA A 634 -8.79 -10.54 24.92
C ALA A 634 -7.83 -10.32 26.09
N ALA A 635 -7.43 -9.06 26.36
CA ALA A 635 -6.54 -8.74 27.47
C ALA A 635 -7.21 -9.03 28.82
N GLY A 636 -8.50 -8.73 28.94
CA GLY A 636 -9.32 -9.13 30.08
C GLY A 636 -9.54 -10.65 30.15
N PHE A 637 -9.87 -11.29 29.03
CA PHE A 637 -10.13 -12.73 28.97
C PHE A 637 -8.91 -13.60 29.32
N PHE A 638 -7.71 -13.15 28.96
CA PHE A 638 -6.45 -13.85 29.23
C PHE A 638 -5.67 -13.27 30.42
N ALA A 639 -6.31 -12.53 31.33
CA ALA A 639 -5.63 -11.87 32.45
C ALA A 639 -4.70 -12.80 33.26
N ASP A 640 -5.10 -14.07 33.42
CA ASP A 640 -4.34 -15.10 34.14
C ASP A 640 -3.30 -15.85 33.28
N THR A 641 -3.08 -15.42 32.03
CA THR A 641 -2.11 -16.02 31.10
C THR A 641 -1.00 -15.02 30.73
N PRO A 642 0.09 -14.92 31.53
CA PRO A 642 1.09 -13.85 31.39
C PRO A 642 1.76 -13.74 30.02
N SER A 643 1.94 -14.88 29.32
CA SER A 643 2.54 -14.93 27.99
C SER A 643 1.66 -14.27 26.92
N VAL A 644 0.34 -14.38 27.03
CA VAL A 644 -0.63 -13.75 26.13
C VAL A 644 -0.77 -12.26 26.46
N VAL A 645 -0.88 -11.93 27.76
CA VAL A 645 -1.04 -10.56 28.26
C VAL A 645 0.10 -9.65 27.79
N ARG A 646 1.35 -10.13 27.79
CA ARG A 646 2.49 -9.35 27.31
C ARG A 646 2.31 -8.85 25.87
N SER A 647 1.90 -9.74 24.96
CA SER A 647 1.67 -9.38 23.57
C SER A 647 0.47 -8.45 23.40
N LEU A 648 -0.62 -8.69 24.15
CA LEU A 648 -1.81 -7.84 24.11
C LEU A 648 -1.56 -6.43 24.65
N ARG A 649 -0.75 -6.28 25.71
CA ARG A 649 -0.36 -4.97 26.26
C ARG A 649 0.33 -4.10 25.21
N THR A 650 1.31 -4.66 24.48
CA THR A 650 1.99 -3.89 23.42
C THR A 650 1.06 -3.44 22.29
N LEU A 651 -0.02 -4.18 22.02
CA LEU A 651 -1.04 -3.79 21.04
C LEU A 651 -1.96 -2.70 21.58
N LEU A 652 -2.32 -2.77 22.87
CA LEU A 652 -3.06 -1.70 23.57
C LEU A 652 -2.24 -0.41 23.62
N ASP A 653 -0.95 -0.52 23.91
CA ASP A 653 -0.02 0.61 24.03
C ASP A 653 0.16 1.40 22.74
N VAL A 654 -0.06 0.78 21.58
CA VAL A 654 -0.05 1.45 20.26
C VAL A 654 -1.47 1.80 19.77
N GLY A 655 -2.47 1.73 20.64
CA GLY A 655 -3.85 2.16 20.34
C GLY A 655 -4.64 1.21 19.45
N LEU A 656 -4.35 -0.10 19.46
CA LEU A 656 -5.04 -1.11 18.64
C LEU A 656 -6.05 -1.97 19.43
N GLY A 657 -6.53 -1.46 20.57
CA GLY A 657 -7.45 -2.18 21.46
C GLY A 657 -8.74 -2.67 20.79
N TYR A 658 -9.22 -1.93 19.79
CA TYR A 658 -10.47 -2.21 19.08
C TYR A 658 -10.39 -3.30 18.01
N LEU A 659 -9.19 -3.67 17.55
CA LEU A 659 -9.03 -4.68 16.50
C LEU A 659 -9.36 -6.07 17.03
N ARG A 660 -9.99 -6.91 16.20
CA ARG A 660 -10.22 -8.32 16.56
C ARG A 660 -8.97 -9.16 16.31
N LEU A 661 -8.71 -10.15 17.17
CA LEU A 661 -7.54 -11.02 17.05
C LEU A 661 -7.45 -11.73 15.69
N GLY A 662 -8.59 -12.18 15.18
CA GLY A 662 -8.77 -12.89 13.92
C GLY A 662 -9.13 -12.01 12.73
N GLN A 663 -9.15 -10.68 12.90
CA GLN A 663 -9.52 -9.75 11.83
C GLN A 663 -8.61 -9.94 10.60
N PRO A 664 -9.18 -10.17 9.40
CA PRO A 664 -8.42 -10.35 8.18
C PRO A 664 -7.43 -9.19 7.92
N ALA A 665 -6.20 -9.51 7.53
CA ALA A 665 -5.21 -8.51 7.15
C ALA A 665 -5.65 -7.62 5.98
N THR A 666 -6.57 -8.10 5.14
CA THR A 666 -7.16 -7.36 4.03
C THR A 666 -8.16 -6.28 4.45
N GLU A 667 -8.63 -6.32 5.69
CA GLU A 667 -9.53 -5.31 6.27
C GLU A 667 -8.78 -4.24 7.07
N LEU A 668 -7.49 -4.43 7.32
CA LEU A 668 -6.67 -3.49 8.07
C LEU A 668 -6.21 -2.33 7.18
N SER A 669 -6.26 -1.12 7.72
CA SER A 669 -5.63 0.07 7.14
C SER A 669 -4.09 -0.04 7.15
N GLY A 670 -3.44 0.83 6.36
CA GLY A 670 -1.98 0.93 6.34
C GLY A 670 -1.39 1.27 7.71
N GLY A 671 -1.99 2.24 8.41
CA GLY A 671 -1.59 2.65 9.76
C GLY A 671 -1.82 1.57 10.83
N GLU A 672 -2.91 0.79 10.75
CA GLU A 672 -3.10 -0.38 11.64
C GLU A 672 -2.04 -1.45 11.40
N ALA A 673 -1.77 -1.78 10.12
CA ALA A 673 -0.73 -2.74 9.76
C ALA A 673 0.66 -2.30 10.26
N GLN A 674 0.96 -1.01 10.16
CA GLN A 674 2.21 -0.44 10.66
C GLN A 674 2.32 -0.52 12.19
N ARG A 675 1.26 -0.16 12.92
CA ARG A 675 1.24 -0.25 14.38
C ARG A 675 1.32 -1.69 14.89
N ILE A 676 0.75 -2.67 14.18
CA ILE A 676 0.92 -4.10 14.49
C ILE A 676 2.39 -4.52 14.35
N LYS A 677 3.09 -4.06 13.31
CA LYS A 677 4.53 -4.32 13.13
C LYS A 677 5.35 -3.71 14.25
N LEU A 678 5.06 -2.45 14.61
CA LEU A 678 5.72 -1.77 15.70
C LEU A 678 5.51 -2.53 17.03
N ALA A 679 4.27 -2.87 17.37
CA ALA A 679 3.95 -3.66 18.56
C ALA A 679 4.70 -5.01 18.58
N SER A 680 4.78 -5.70 17.43
CA SER A 680 5.53 -6.97 17.33
C SER A 680 7.02 -6.81 17.59
N GLU A 681 7.62 -5.65 17.27
CA GLU A 681 9.02 -5.37 17.56
C GLU A 681 9.22 -4.93 19.01
N LEU A 682 8.28 -4.17 19.58
CA LEU A 682 8.28 -3.79 21.00
C LEU A 682 8.20 -5.01 21.94
N GLN A 683 7.53 -6.09 21.53
CA GLN A 683 7.49 -7.34 22.28
C GLN A 683 8.86 -8.01 22.44
N ARG A 684 9.80 -7.75 21.51
CA ARG A 684 11.10 -8.43 21.45
C ARG A 684 12.10 -7.69 22.34
N ALA A 685 12.01 -7.89 23.66
CA ALA A 685 13.00 -7.36 24.60
C ALA A 685 14.40 -7.89 24.29
N ARG A 686 15.31 -7.01 23.85
CA ARG A 686 16.73 -7.31 23.63
C ARG A 686 17.61 -6.17 24.10
N ARG A 687 18.80 -6.51 24.58
CA ARG A 687 19.83 -5.57 25.03
C ARG A 687 20.59 -5.04 23.81
N GLY A 688 20.84 -3.74 23.77
CA GLY A 688 21.63 -3.07 22.73
C GLY A 688 20.88 -1.94 22.03
N HIS A 689 21.64 -1.03 21.42
CA HIS A 689 21.09 0.06 20.61
C HIS A 689 20.41 -0.50 19.36
N THR A 690 19.21 -0.01 19.07
CA THR A 690 18.47 -0.29 17.84
C THR A 690 18.15 1.03 17.13
N LEU A 691 18.30 1.06 15.81
CA LEU A 691 17.81 2.14 14.97
C LEU A 691 16.44 1.75 14.40
N TYR A 692 15.40 2.48 14.79
CA TYR A 692 14.06 2.33 14.25
C TYR A 692 13.87 3.32 13.10
N LEU A 693 13.41 2.80 11.97
CA LEU A 693 13.10 3.61 10.80
C LEU A 693 11.63 3.43 10.44
N LEU A 694 10.86 4.51 10.52
CA LEU A 694 9.44 4.51 10.22
C LEU A 694 9.14 5.43 9.03
N ASP A 695 8.37 4.90 8.08
CA ASP A 695 7.93 5.66 6.90
C ASP A 695 6.49 6.14 7.13
N GLU A 696 6.33 7.44 7.33
CA GLU A 696 5.05 8.13 7.56
C GLU A 696 4.17 7.46 8.64
N PRO A 697 4.66 7.36 9.90
CA PRO A 697 3.95 6.68 10.98
C PRO A 697 2.60 7.29 11.36
N THR A 698 2.37 8.57 11.06
CA THR A 698 1.10 9.26 11.34
C THR A 698 0.09 9.24 10.21
N THR A 699 0.47 8.80 9.00
CA THR A 699 -0.45 8.81 7.85
C THR A 699 -1.72 8.01 8.17
N GLY A 700 -2.87 8.69 8.10
CA GLY A 700 -4.20 8.13 8.37
C GLY A 700 -4.55 7.97 9.86
N LEU A 701 -3.80 8.63 10.75
CA LEU A 701 -4.12 8.68 12.19
C LEU A 701 -4.80 9.99 12.56
N HIS A 702 -5.76 9.90 13.47
CA HIS A 702 -6.34 11.06 14.12
C HIS A 702 -5.29 11.72 15.03
N PRO A 703 -5.28 13.06 15.23
CA PRO A 703 -4.30 13.73 16.09
C PRO A 703 -4.16 13.14 17.51
N ALA A 704 -5.28 12.70 18.12
CA ALA A 704 -5.25 11.98 19.39
C ALA A 704 -4.47 10.65 19.34
N ASP A 705 -4.54 9.92 18.22
CA ASP A 705 -3.79 8.68 18.00
C ASP A 705 -2.31 8.98 17.70
N VAL A 706 -2.03 10.11 17.03
CA VAL A 706 -0.67 10.62 16.79
C VAL A 706 0.04 10.94 18.10
N ASP A 707 -0.63 11.57 19.06
CA ASP A 707 -0.09 11.84 20.41
C ASP A 707 0.35 10.54 21.10
N VAL A 708 -0.52 9.51 21.07
CA VAL A 708 -0.23 8.19 21.67
C VAL A 708 0.98 7.54 21.01
N LEU A 709 1.02 7.52 19.67
CA LEU A 709 2.12 6.93 18.92
C LEU A 709 3.45 7.65 19.18
N THR A 710 3.43 8.99 19.10
CA THR A 710 4.63 9.83 19.29
C THR A 710 5.19 9.66 20.70
N HIS A 711 4.32 9.56 21.72
CA HIS A 711 4.74 9.25 23.08
C HIS A 711 5.51 7.91 23.15
N ARG A 712 5.00 6.84 22.53
CA ARG A 712 5.68 5.53 22.49
C ARG A 712 7.00 5.56 21.73
N LEU A 713 7.07 6.30 20.62
CA LEU A 713 8.33 6.43 19.88
C LEU A 713 9.39 7.18 20.69
N HIS A 714 8.98 8.16 21.49
CA HIS A 714 9.91 8.82 22.40
C HIS A 714 10.38 7.92 23.54
N GLU A 715 9.50 7.07 24.11
CA GLU A 715 9.93 6.08 25.12
C GLU A 715 11.03 5.15 24.58
N LEU A 716 11.00 4.81 23.28
CA LEU A 716 12.08 4.06 22.64
C LEU A 716 13.41 4.83 22.66
N VAL A 717 13.39 6.12 22.38
CA VAL A 717 14.57 7.00 22.41
C VAL A 717 15.09 7.14 23.84
N ASP A 718 14.19 7.32 24.82
CA ASP A 718 14.53 7.42 26.24
C ASP A 718 15.16 6.11 26.77
N ALA A 719 14.75 4.96 26.22
CA ALA A 719 15.39 3.66 26.46
C ALA A 719 16.78 3.50 25.79
N GLY A 720 17.27 4.53 25.07
CA GLY A 720 18.60 4.58 24.46
C GLY A 720 18.66 4.17 22.99
N ASN A 721 17.52 4.03 22.32
CA ASN A 721 17.46 3.74 20.88
C ASN A 721 17.51 5.02 20.04
N SER A 722 17.56 4.88 18.71
CA SER A 722 17.40 6.00 17.77
C SER A 722 16.15 5.77 16.94
N VAL A 723 15.37 6.82 16.71
CA VAL A 723 14.16 6.76 15.91
C VAL A 723 14.29 7.77 14.78
N VAL A 724 14.17 7.30 13.54
CA VAL A 724 14.12 8.14 12.35
C VAL A 724 12.75 7.96 11.72
N VAL A 725 12.03 9.06 11.52
CA VAL A 725 10.71 9.07 10.90
C VAL A 725 10.76 9.89 9.62
N VAL A 726 10.16 9.39 8.53
CA VAL A 726 9.76 10.24 7.41
C VAL A 726 8.40 10.81 7.77
N GLU A 727 8.27 12.13 7.86
CA GLU A 727 7.04 12.75 8.37
C GLU A 727 6.65 14.04 7.66
N HIS A 728 5.33 14.28 7.66
CA HIS A 728 4.70 15.50 7.15
C HIS A 728 3.80 16.17 8.20
N ASP A 729 3.46 15.47 9.29
CA ASP A 729 2.74 16.07 10.41
C ASP A 729 3.66 16.98 11.23
N MET A 730 3.40 18.29 11.18
CA MET A 730 4.27 19.28 11.82
C MET A 730 4.24 19.21 13.35
N ALA A 731 3.21 18.62 13.99
CA ALA A 731 3.23 18.39 15.42
C ALA A 731 4.29 17.34 15.80
N VAL A 732 4.46 16.30 14.98
CA VAL A 732 5.53 15.31 15.18
C VAL A 732 6.90 15.89 14.82
N VAL A 733 7.00 16.65 13.73
CA VAL A 733 8.27 17.31 13.34
C VAL A 733 8.71 18.33 14.40
N ALA A 734 7.77 19.09 14.99
CA ALA A 734 8.04 20.02 16.08
C ALA A 734 8.55 19.32 17.35
N GLY A 735 8.09 18.09 17.62
CA GLY A 735 8.54 17.26 18.74
C GLY A 735 9.89 16.56 18.54
N ALA A 736 10.52 16.70 17.36
CA ALA A 736 11.78 16.03 17.06
C ALA A 736 13.00 16.66 17.75
N ASP A 737 14.03 15.86 17.97
CA ASP A 737 15.34 16.35 18.43
C ASP A 737 16.14 16.94 17.24
N TRP A 738 15.92 16.41 16.03
CA TRP A 738 16.59 16.84 14.81
C TRP A 738 15.65 16.74 13.62
N VAL A 739 15.76 17.68 12.68
CA VAL A 739 14.96 17.73 11.46
C VAL A 739 15.90 17.81 10.25
N ILE A 740 15.60 17.04 9.21
CA ILE A 740 16.21 17.17 7.89
C ILE A 740 15.11 17.52 6.90
N ASP A 741 15.17 18.70 6.30
CA ASP A 741 14.22 19.18 5.31
C ASP A 741 14.77 19.00 3.89
N LEU A 742 14.08 18.21 3.07
CA LEU A 742 14.42 17.98 1.66
C LEU A 742 13.54 18.81 0.72
N GLY A 743 14.17 19.44 -0.28
CA GLY A 743 13.47 20.29 -1.25
C GLY A 743 14.44 21.04 -2.16
N PRO A 744 14.11 22.28 -2.58
CA PRO A 744 12.90 23.04 -2.21
C PRO A 744 11.61 22.51 -2.85
N ASP A 745 11.70 21.80 -3.99
CA ASP A 745 10.55 21.23 -4.70
C ASP A 745 10.61 19.69 -4.80
N GLY A 746 9.66 19.10 -5.54
CA GLY A 746 9.68 17.68 -5.91
C GLY A 746 10.41 17.42 -7.24
N GLY A 747 10.83 16.18 -7.49
CA GLY A 747 11.47 15.79 -8.76
C GLY A 747 12.85 16.43 -8.93
N GLU A 748 13.16 16.92 -10.14
CA GLU A 748 14.46 17.55 -10.47
C GLU A 748 14.68 18.90 -9.75
N GLY A 749 13.60 19.57 -9.32
CA GLY A 749 13.69 20.77 -8.46
C GLY A 749 13.97 20.45 -6.98
N GLY A 750 13.94 19.17 -6.61
CA GLY A 750 14.20 18.68 -5.27
C GLY A 750 15.59 18.07 -5.11
N GLY A 751 15.67 17.08 -4.23
CA GLY A 751 16.83 16.24 -4.06
C GLY A 751 18.02 16.92 -3.38
N ARG A 752 17.77 17.98 -2.60
CA ARG A 752 18.76 18.71 -1.80
C ARG A 752 18.27 18.80 -0.37
N ILE A 753 19.20 18.83 0.58
CA ILE A 753 18.90 19.21 1.97
C ILE A 753 18.86 20.73 1.99
N VAL A 754 17.68 21.28 2.26
CA VAL A 754 17.46 22.73 2.35
C VAL A 754 17.85 23.23 3.74
N ALA A 755 17.54 22.45 4.77
CA ALA A 755 17.92 22.72 6.14
C ALA A 755 18.10 21.41 6.92
N ALA A 756 19.03 21.41 7.88
CA ALA A 756 19.19 20.32 8.84
C ALA A 756 19.60 20.91 10.20
N GLY A 757 18.90 20.54 11.26
CA GLY A 757 19.10 21.13 12.58
C GLY A 757 18.00 20.79 13.57
N PRO A 758 18.06 21.32 14.81
CA PRO A 758 16.94 21.31 15.74
C PRO A 758 15.70 22.00 15.12
N PRO A 759 14.46 21.62 15.50
CA PRO A 759 13.24 22.15 14.88
C PRO A 759 13.16 23.68 14.82
N ARG A 760 13.56 24.37 15.91
CA ARG A 760 13.53 25.84 15.98
C ARG A 760 14.51 26.53 15.02
N GLU A 761 15.60 25.87 14.64
CA GLU A 761 16.53 26.39 13.64
C GLU A 761 15.98 26.16 12.23
N VAL A 762 15.46 24.96 11.95
CA VAL A 762 14.84 24.64 10.66
C VAL A 762 13.61 25.51 10.39
N ALA A 763 12.83 25.86 11.41
CA ALA A 763 11.68 26.78 11.32
C ALA A 763 12.05 28.20 10.84
N ARG A 764 13.34 28.56 10.85
CA ARG A 764 13.85 29.88 10.40
C ARG A 764 14.60 29.79 9.07
N ALA A 765 14.70 28.61 8.46
CA ALA A 765 15.47 28.42 7.24
C ALA A 765 14.81 29.11 6.04
N GLU A 766 15.57 29.98 5.36
CA GLU A 766 15.14 30.60 4.12
C GLU A 766 15.07 29.58 2.98
N GLY A 767 14.04 29.69 2.13
CA GLY A 767 13.85 28.78 0.98
C GLY A 767 13.30 27.40 1.34
N SER A 768 13.10 27.09 2.63
CA SER A 768 12.36 25.89 3.06
C SER A 768 10.85 26.10 2.91
N ARG A 769 10.18 25.20 2.18
CA ARG A 769 8.70 25.16 2.14
C ARG A 769 8.09 24.64 3.44
N THR A 770 8.89 23.99 4.28
CA THR A 770 8.47 23.41 5.57
C THR A 770 8.53 24.44 6.70
N ALA A 771 9.51 25.34 6.67
CA ALA A 771 9.80 26.29 7.75
C ALA A 771 8.58 27.10 8.25
N PRO A 772 7.71 27.68 7.40
CA PRO A 772 6.56 28.46 7.88
C PRO A 772 5.53 27.62 8.66
N TYR A 773 5.37 26.35 8.28
CA TYR A 773 4.43 25.43 8.93
C TYR A 773 5.02 24.89 10.24
N LEU A 774 6.32 24.60 10.25
CA LEU A 774 7.03 24.20 11.45
C LEU A 774 7.06 25.32 12.49
N ALA A 775 7.24 26.58 12.07
CA ALA A 775 7.16 27.75 12.96
C ALA A 775 5.78 27.83 13.64
N ARG A 776 4.69 27.70 12.87
CA ARG A 776 3.32 27.70 13.41
C ARG A 776 3.05 26.56 14.39
N ALA A 777 3.67 25.39 14.19
CA ALA A 777 3.49 24.24 15.08
C ALA A 777 4.34 24.34 16.38
N LEU A 778 5.33 25.22 16.41
CA LEU A 778 6.21 25.48 17.55
C LEU A 778 5.74 26.64 18.44
N ASP A 779 4.85 27.48 17.90
CA ASP A 779 4.16 28.60 18.57
C ASP A 779 2.85 28.10 19.18
#